data_AF-A0A195FJV0-F1
#
_entry.id   AF-A0A195FJV0-F1
#
_cell.length_a   1.000
_cell.length_b   1.000
_cell.length_c   1.000
_cell.angle_alpha   90.00
_cell.angle_beta   90.00
_cell.angle_gamma   90.00
#
_symmetry.space_group_name_H-M   'P 1'
#
loop_
_entity.id
_entity.type
_entity.pdbx_description
1 polymer ?
#
loop_
_entity_poly.entity_id
_entity_poly.type
_entity_poly.pdbx_seq_one_letter_code
_entity_poly.pdbx_strand_id
1 'polypeptide(L)'
;MALITAYWGLDGMIILMTLIITAYLYMTRKFKYWKKRGILEITPIPFFGNFKECLLQKKAPAYFLKDIYDEMKDLPYVGFYVLDKPFLLVRNRELVKNILVKDFSYFSDRYNTADPIDRIGYANLFFIRNPAWKVIRTKLTPFFTSGKMKKMFDLMLICVKNLDEYLDALELEGNGKTIEVRELTAKFATDIIGSTAYGLDVNSFKDPNAEFRKYGKMIFQYDTYRAFEMLAIFFLPTLVRLTRIKMFGKEPTDFMRKVFWETLTQRMKSGLKRNDLVDILLELKNNNNDNDLKDFTFDGDDLLAQAASFFSAGFETSSTTTTFALYELAMQPEIQNALRKEIFEALEKSNGKITYDMVWSLPYLDMVMSETLRMYPPLGYINRMANQTYKVPEFNLVIEKGTPCYISMLGLHYDPEYFPNPNKFDPERFNEENKRNRPSCVYFPFGEGPHACIGNRFGLLQTKLTLLKILSKCEVTLCKETLVPVVIDPKGAMTVPLDEFDGDVLTAQAVTFFSAGFDTSAGLIVFTLYELALHLDIQNTLRKEIHQALNNSDGKITYDVIMSLPYMDMVVSETLRKYPPLGFLNRKTMETYQIPNFNLVLEKDTPVYIPMLALHYDPEYFPNPEKFDPERFNEENKRNMPSCVYFPFGDGPHACIGNRFALLLIKLALIKMLNKYEVTPCEKTMIPMIIDPALSLTGPLNSVIYLNMRKANTD
;
A
#
# COMPACT_ATOMS: atom_id res chain seq x y z
N MET A 1 -13.25 42.32 -24.32
CA MET A 1 -13.07 41.46 -25.51
C MET A 1 -12.54 40.12 -25.02
N ALA A 2 -13.16 39.02 -25.47
CA ALA A 2 -12.61 37.69 -25.24
C ALA A 2 -11.28 37.55 -26.06
N LEU A 3 -10.42 36.63 -25.65
CA LEU A 3 -9.00 36.52 -26.04
C LEU A 3 -8.80 36.06 -27.49
N ILE A 4 -9.70 35.22 -28.02
CA ILE A 4 -9.58 34.58 -29.35
C ILE A 4 -10.87 34.79 -30.17
N THR A 5 -12.04 34.71 -29.53
CA THR A 5 -13.35 34.84 -30.19
C THR A 5 -14.19 35.91 -29.51
N ALA A 6 -15.45 36.08 -29.95
CA ALA A 6 -16.41 36.97 -29.30
C ALA A 6 -16.97 36.40 -27.98
N TYR A 7 -16.73 35.13 -27.66
CA TYR A 7 -17.36 34.41 -26.55
C TYR A 7 -16.32 33.76 -25.61
N TRP A 8 -16.35 34.14 -24.33
CA TRP A 8 -15.45 33.58 -23.31
C TRP A 8 -15.52 32.05 -23.17
N GLY A 9 -16.72 31.47 -23.31
CA GLY A 9 -16.90 30.01 -23.24
C GLY A 9 -16.20 29.27 -24.39
N LEU A 10 -16.26 29.83 -25.60
CA LEU A 10 -15.62 29.27 -26.78
C LEU A 10 -14.09 29.37 -26.67
N ASP A 11 -13.58 30.49 -26.15
CA ASP A 11 -12.14 30.66 -25.87
C ASP A 11 -11.63 29.64 -24.85
N GLY A 12 -12.39 29.42 -23.77
CA GLY A 12 -12.08 28.40 -22.77
C GLY A 12 -11.98 27.00 -23.39
N MET A 13 -12.93 26.64 -24.26
CA MET A 13 -12.90 25.36 -24.97
C MET A 13 -11.72 25.23 -25.93
N ILE A 14 -11.39 26.29 -26.69
CA ILE A 14 -10.25 26.30 -27.63
C ILE A 14 -8.93 26.14 -26.87
N ILE A 15 -8.74 26.87 -25.77
CA ILE A 15 -7.53 26.77 -24.94
C ILE A 15 -7.41 25.37 -24.36
N LEU A 16 -8.49 24.82 -23.79
CA LEU A 16 -8.49 23.48 -23.22
C LEU A 16 -8.18 22.40 -24.28
N MET A 17 -8.82 22.46 -25.45
CA MET A 17 -8.53 21.53 -26.54
C MET A 17 -7.08 21.65 -27.03
N THR A 18 -6.57 22.87 -27.17
CA THR A 18 -5.18 23.10 -27.58
C THR A 18 -4.20 22.51 -26.56
N LEU A 19 -4.47 22.68 -25.26
CA LEU A 19 -3.67 22.08 -24.19
C LEU A 19 -3.72 20.55 -24.24
N ILE A 20 -4.91 19.95 -24.42
CA ILE A 20 -5.08 18.49 -24.52
C ILE A 20 -4.32 17.94 -25.74
N ILE A 21 -4.48 18.56 -26.91
CA ILE A 21 -3.79 18.15 -28.14
C ILE A 21 -2.28 18.29 -27.98
N THR A 22 -1.81 19.42 -27.44
CA THR A 22 -0.37 19.66 -27.21
C THR A 22 0.19 18.63 -26.24
N ALA A 23 -0.52 18.33 -25.14
CA ALA A 23 -0.12 17.31 -24.18
C ALA A 23 -0.11 15.92 -24.82
N TYR A 24 -1.14 15.57 -25.61
CA TYR A 24 -1.19 14.31 -26.35
C TYR A 24 -0.01 14.15 -27.31
N LEU A 25 0.27 15.17 -28.15
CA LEU A 25 1.38 15.14 -29.09
C LEU A 25 2.73 15.06 -28.37
N TYR A 26 2.90 15.80 -27.27
CA TYR A 26 4.11 15.75 -26.45
C TYR A 26 4.34 14.37 -25.85
N MET A 27 3.29 13.76 -25.27
CA MET A 27 3.39 12.46 -24.61
C MET A 27 3.56 11.30 -25.60
N THR A 28 3.01 11.41 -26.81
CA THR A 28 3.10 10.35 -27.84
C THR A 28 4.30 10.48 -28.78
N ARG A 29 5.06 11.59 -28.72
CA ARG A 29 6.16 11.90 -29.66
C ARG A 29 7.23 10.79 -29.80
N LYS A 30 7.44 9.98 -28.75
CA LYS A 30 8.47 8.92 -28.70
C LYS A 30 7.92 7.50 -28.82
N PHE A 31 6.61 7.31 -28.95
CA PHE A 31 5.96 5.99 -28.97
C PHE A 31 6.30 5.12 -30.19
N LYS A 32 7.07 5.64 -31.15
CA LYS A 32 7.61 4.87 -32.28
C LYS A 32 9.13 4.67 -32.19
N TYR A 33 9.73 4.97 -31.04
CA TYR A 33 11.18 4.94 -30.84
C TYR A 33 11.78 3.56 -31.13
N TRP A 34 11.20 2.50 -30.56
CA TRP A 34 11.69 1.14 -30.72
C TRP A 34 11.29 0.56 -32.08
N LYS A 35 10.05 0.79 -32.53
CA LYS A 35 9.58 0.38 -33.86
C LYS A 35 10.43 0.94 -35.01
N LYS A 36 10.85 2.22 -34.93
CA LYS A 36 11.75 2.83 -35.93
C LYS A 36 13.14 2.18 -35.98
N ARG A 37 13.53 1.43 -34.95
CA ARG A 37 14.81 0.74 -34.82
C ARG A 37 14.68 -0.78 -35.07
N GLY A 38 13.51 -1.24 -35.52
CA GLY A 38 13.26 -2.66 -35.75
C GLY A 38 13.18 -3.51 -34.48
N ILE A 39 12.93 -2.87 -33.32
CA ILE A 39 12.81 -3.54 -32.03
C ILE A 39 11.33 -3.67 -31.70
N LEU A 40 10.90 -4.86 -31.27
CA LEU A 40 9.52 -5.05 -30.83
C LEU A 40 9.25 -4.20 -29.59
N GLU A 41 8.09 -3.55 -29.57
CA GLU A 41 7.66 -2.67 -28.48
C GLU A 41 6.27 -3.06 -28.00
N ILE A 42 6.04 -2.93 -26.68
CA ILE A 42 4.69 -3.05 -26.13
C ILE A 42 3.92 -1.79 -26.48
N THR A 43 2.74 -1.95 -27.09
CA THR A 43 1.93 -0.80 -27.54
C THR A 43 1.62 0.14 -26.37
N PRO A 44 2.14 1.38 -26.37
CA PRO A 44 1.99 2.32 -25.26
C PRO A 44 0.63 3.02 -25.29
N ILE A 45 0.11 3.31 -24.10
CA ILE A 45 -1.11 4.09 -23.88
C ILE A 45 -0.73 5.56 -23.68
N PRO A 46 -1.40 6.54 -24.32
CA PRO A 46 -1.17 7.96 -24.07
C PRO A 46 -1.19 8.29 -22.58
N PHE A 47 -0.31 9.20 -22.16
CA PHE A 47 -0.08 9.64 -20.78
C PHE A 47 0.54 8.61 -19.81
N PHE A 48 0.39 7.30 -20.05
CA PHE A 48 0.89 6.26 -19.14
C PHE A 48 2.07 5.46 -19.70
N GLY A 49 2.26 5.45 -21.02
CA GLY A 49 3.11 4.47 -21.68
C GLY A 49 2.54 3.06 -21.43
N ASN A 50 3.38 2.13 -20.97
CA ASN A 50 2.96 0.80 -20.53
C ASN A 50 2.80 0.71 -19.00
N PHE A 51 3.09 1.79 -18.26
CA PHE A 51 3.27 1.75 -16.80
C PHE A 51 2.01 2.12 -16.00
N LYS A 52 0.82 2.01 -16.61
CA LYS A 52 -0.47 2.45 -16.03
C LYS A 52 -0.76 1.78 -14.69
N GLU A 53 -0.62 0.45 -14.61
CA GLU A 53 -0.96 -0.30 -13.40
C GLU A 53 -0.04 0.06 -12.22
N CYS A 54 1.25 0.27 -12.50
CA CYS A 54 2.22 0.73 -11.51
C CYS A 54 1.94 2.16 -11.04
N LEU A 55 1.61 3.08 -11.97
CA LEU A 55 1.27 4.47 -11.64
C LEU A 55 -0.03 4.57 -10.82
N LEU A 56 -0.97 3.66 -11.06
CA LEU A 56 -2.20 3.53 -10.27
C LEU A 56 -2.03 2.66 -9.02
N GLN A 57 -0.81 2.20 -8.71
CA GLN A 57 -0.48 1.35 -7.56
C GLN A 57 -1.35 0.08 -7.46
N LYS A 58 -1.73 -0.47 -8.62
CA LYS A 58 -2.47 -1.74 -8.73
C LYS A 58 -1.55 -2.94 -8.91
N LYS A 59 -0.27 -2.71 -9.23
CA LYS A 59 0.72 -3.75 -9.46
C LYS A 59 2.12 -3.26 -9.10
N ALA A 60 2.86 -4.08 -8.37
CA ALA A 60 4.25 -3.80 -8.02
C ALA A 60 5.16 -3.84 -9.28
N PRO A 61 6.16 -2.94 -9.41
CA PRO A 61 6.98 -2.86 -10.62
C PRO A 61 7.76 -4.15 -10.95
N ALA A 62 8.18 -4.93 -9.95
CA ALA A 62 8.88 -6.19 -10.17
C ALA A 62 8.00 -7.21 -10.92
N TYR A 63 6.73 -7.29 -10.53
CA TYR A 63 5.75 -8.20 -11.15
C TYR A 63 5.31 -7.69 -12.52
N PHE A 64 5.15 -6.38 -12.71
CA PHE A 64 4.95 -5.81 -14.03
C PHE A 64 6.08 -6.17 -15.02
N LEU A 65 7.35 -6.07 -14.59
CA LEU A 65 8.49 -6.44 -15.45
C LEU A 65 8.59 -7.96 -15.66
N LYS A 66 8.09 -8.77 -14.71
CA LYS A 66 7.94 -10.21 -14.87
C LYS A 66 6.86 -10.55 -15.90
N ASP A 67 5.71 -9.89 -15.87
CA ASP A 67 4.63 -10.11 -16.85
C ASP A 67 5.14 -9.87 -18.29
N ILE A 68 5.85 -8.75 -18.50
CA ILE A 68 6.48 -8.47 -19.79
C ILE A 68 7.51 -9.55 -20.16
N TYR A 69 8.30 -10.00 -19.18
CA TYR A 69 9.27 -11.07 -19.40
C TYR A 69 8.58 -12.35 -19.88
N ASP A 70 7.48 -12.74 -19.26
CA ASP A 70 6.75 -13.98 -19.57
C ASP A 70 6.03 -13.89 -20.93
N GLU A 71 5.40 -12.75 -21.22
CA GLU A 71 4.70 -12.50 -22.50
C GLU A 71 5.64 -12.52 -23.71
N MET A 72 6.92 -12.16 -23.50
CA MET A 72 7.91 -11.99 -24.57
C MET A 72 8.94 -13.14 -24.60
N LYS A 73 8.51 -14.36 -24.25
CA LYS A 73 9.36 -15.54 -24.04
C LYS A 73 10.35 -15.85 -25.17
N ASP A 74 9.99 -15.57 -26.42
CA ASP A 74 10.79 -15.90 -27.60
C ASP A 74 11.79 -14.79 -27.99
N LEU A 75 11.81 -13.68 -27.24
CA LEU A 75 12.62 -12.50 -27.56
C LEU A 75 13.74 -12.27 -26.54
N PRO A 76 14.95 -11.89 -27.00
CA PRO A 76 16.07 -11.61 -26.10
C PRO A 76 15.91 -10.31 -25.32
N TYR A 77 15.10 -9.38 -25.83
CA TYR A 77 14.80 -8.08 -25.24
C TYR A 77 13.54 -7.49 -25.86
N VAL A 78 12.92 -6.53 -25.17
CA VAL A 78 11.71 -5.84 -25.63
C VAL A 78 11.72 -4.38 -25.21
N GLY A 79 11.23 -3.50 -26.08
CA GLY A 79 11.03 -2.09 -25.79
C GLY A 79 9.72 -1.85 -25.04
N PHE A 80 9.74 -1.02 -24.01
CA PHE A 80 8.53 -0.52 -23.36
C PHE A 80 8.68 0.96 -23.01
N TYR A 81 7.61 1.57 -22.51
CA TYR A 81 7.54 2.98 -22.22
C TYR A 81 7.07 3.22 -20.80
N VAL A 82 7.77 4.09 -20.08
CA VAL A 82 7.26 4.71 -18.86
C VAL A 82 6.97 6.17 -19.20
N LEU A 83 5.70 6.55 -19.15
CA LEU A 83 5.23 7.81 -19.75
C LEU A 83 5.67 7.89 -21.22
N ASP A 84 6.32 8.98 -21.65
CA ASP A 84 6.86 9.14 -23.00
C ASP A 84 8.24 8.52 -23.19
N LYS A 85 8.91 8.05 -22.14
CA LYS A 85 10.32 7.67 -22.21
C LYS A 85 10.49 6.20 -22.61
N PRO A 86 11.35 5.87 -23.60
CA PRO A 86 11.65 4.49 -23.96
C PRO A 86 12.57 3.82 -22.94
N PHE A 87 12.25 2.59 -22.57
CA PHE A 87 13.00 1.69 -21.71
C PHE A 87 13.22 0.36 -22.45
N LEU A 88 14.34 -0.29 -22.18
CA LEU A 88 14.65 -1.62 -22.70
C LEU A 88 14.54 -2.63 -21.56
N LEU A 89 13.69 -3.66 -21.72
CA LEU A 89 13.71 -4.83 -20.86
C LEU A 89 14.58 -5.91 -21.50
N VAL A 90 15.56 -6.38 -20.75
CA VAL A 90 16.52 -7.42 -21.16
C VAL A 90 16.08 -8.76 -20.58
N ARG A 91 16.00 -9.78 -21.45
CA ARG A 91 15.64 -11.15 -21.06
C ARG A 91 16.79 -12.15 -21.21
N ASN A 92 17.56 -12.04 -22.30
CA ASN A 92 18.62 -13.00 -22.62
C ASN A 92 19.81 -12.91 -21.65
N ARG A 93 20.22 -14.05 -21.08
CA ARG A 93 21.29 -14.14 -20.08
C ARG A 93 22.66 -13.64 -20.54
N GLU A 94 23.02 -13.78 -21.82
CA GLU A 94 24.29 -13.26 -22.34
C GLU A 94 24.24 -11.73 -22.47
N LEU A 95 23.10 -11.17 -22.85
CA LEU A 95 22.91 -9.72 -22.82
C LEU A 95 22.93 -9.16 -21.39
N VAL A 96 22.32 -9.87 -20.43
CA VAL A 96 22.44 -9.55 -18.99
C VAL A 96 23.92 -9.53 -18.58
N LYS A 97 24.69 -10.56 -18.96
CA LYS A 97 26.12 -10.65 -18.67
C LYS A 97 26.94 -9.53 -19.30
N ASN A 98 26.62 -9.13 -20.53
CA ASN A 98 27.28 -8.00 -21.19
C ASN A 98 27.03 -6.69 -20.43
N ILE A 99 25.77 -6.41 -20.07
CA ILE A 99 25.38 -5.17 -19.38
C ILE A 99 25.91 -5.10 -17.94
N LEU A 100 25.86 -6.21 -17.19
CA LEU A 100 26.23 -6.23 -15.78
C LEU A 100 27.73 -6.42 -15.53
N VAL A 101 28.41 -7.16 -16.42
CA VAL A 101 29.78 -7.66 -16.18
C VAL A 101 30.75 -7.22 -17.28
N LYS A 102 30.59 -7.71 -18.51
CA LYS A 102 31.65 -7.57 -19.54
C LYS A 102 31.85 -6.11 -19.97
N ASP A 103 30.77 -5.40 -20.26
CA ASP A 103 30.78 -4.05 -20.83
C ASP A 103 30.38 -3.00 -19.79
N PHE A 104 30.74 -3.22 -18.54
CA PHE A 104 30.41 -2.36 -17.40
C PHE A 104 30.74 -0.88 -17.63
N SER A 105 31.80 -0.56 -18.39
CA SER A 105 32.17 0.83 -18.69
C SER A 105 31.08 1.60 -19.44
N TYR A 106 30.25 0.93 -20.24
CA TYR A 106 29.08 1.52 -20.91
C TYR A 106 27.88 1.67 -19.98
N PHE A 107 27.80 0.88 -18.91
CA PHE A 107 26.64 0.71 -18.02
C PHE A 107 27.01 0.93 -16.55
N SER A 108 27.92 1.85 -16.28
CA SER A 108 28.50 2.01 -14.95
C SER A 108 27.55 2.70 -13.97
N ASP A 109 26.52 3.39 -14.45
CA ASP A 109 25.54 4.08 -13.62
C ASP A 109 24.15 3.43 -13.67
N ARG A 110 23.36 3.70 -12.64
CA ARG A 110 21.95 3.32 -12.57
C ARG A 110 21.06 4.42 -13.14
N TYR A 111 19.87 4.05 -13.56
CA TYR A 111 18.88 4.99 -14.04
C TYR A 111 18.15 5.71 -12.89
N ASN A 112 17.86 4.98 -11.82
CA ASN A 112 17.26 5.52 -10.62
C ASN A 112 18.22 6.49 -9.91
N THR A 113 17.67 7.53 -9.27
CA THR A 113 18.46 8.56 -8.59
C THR A 113 17.55 9.36 -7.65
N ALA A 114 18.13 9.89 -6.58
CA ALA A 114 17.48 10.89 -5.73
C ALA A 114 17.66 12.31 -6.30
N ASP A 115 16.98 13.29 -5.72
CA ASP A 115 17.22 14.70 -6.03
C ASP A 115 18.63 15.11 -5.56
N PRO A 116 19.47 15.75 -6.40
CA PRO A 116 20.78 16.26 -5.98
C PRO A 116 20.77 17.20 -4.77
N ILE A 117 19.65 17.89 -4.50
CA ILE A 117 19.43 18.74 -3.32
C ILE A 117 19.29 17.88 -2.05
N ASP A 118 18.71 16.68 -2.15
CA ASP A 118 18.69 15.69 -1.08
C ASP A 118 20.05 14.99 -1.01
N ARG A 119 21.06 15.67 -0.43
CA ARG A 119 22.44 15.14 -0.37
C ARG A 119 22.52 13.75 0.26
N ILE A 120 21.79 13.49 1.34
CA ILE A 120 21.76 12.19 2.03
C ILE A 120 21.19 11.10 1.10
N GLY A 121 20.13 11.44 0.34
CA GLY A 121 19.57 10.55 -0.68
C GLY A 121 20.41 10.41 -1.95
N TYR A 122 21.15 11.42 -2.36
CA TYR A 122 21.89 11.41 -3.64
C TYR A 122 23.31 10.83 -3.51
N ALA A 123 24.02 11.16 -2.43
CA ALA A 123 25.43 10.86 -2.25
C ALA A 123 25.70 9.43 -1.72
N ASN A 124 24.67 8.65 -1.41
CA ASN A 124 24.86 7.28 -0.95
C ASN A 124 25.35 6.34 -2.06
N LEU A 125 26.01 5.26 -1.64
CA LEU A 125 26.61 4.24 -2.53
C LEU A 125 25.63 3.67 -3.58
N PHE A 126 24.32 3.65 -3.32
CA PHE A 126 23.35 3.09 -4.24
C PHE A 126 23.06 4.02 -5.44
N PHE A 127 22.97 5.34 -5.21
CA PHE A 127 22.61 6.33 -6.24
C PHE A 127 23.78 7.12 -6.80
N ILE A 128 24.87 7.26 -6.05
CA ILE A 128 26.00 8.05 -6.51
C ILE A 128 26.60 7.46 -7.79
N ARG A 129 27.03 8.35 -8.69
CA ARG A 129 27.50 7.98 -10.03
C ARG A 129 29.01 7.85 -10.10
N ASN A 130 29.49 7.25 -11.18
CA ASN A 130 30.91 7.23 -11.50
C ASN A 130 31.42 8.65 -11.82
N PRO A 131 32.68 8.99 -11.44
CA PRO A 131 33.70 8.11 -10.86
C PRO A 131 33.64 7.96 -9.32
N ALA A 132 32.87 8.80 -8.61
CA ALA A 132 32.82 8.82 -7.15
C ALA A 132 32.38 7.46 -6.56
N TRP A 133 31.36 6.84 -7.17
CA TRP A 133 30.89 5.50 -6.81
C TRP A 133 32.03 4.48 -6.69
N LYS A 134 32.95 4.44 -7.68
CA LYS A 134 34.03 3.45 -7.71
C LYS A 134 34.98 3.63 -6.52
N VAL A 135 35.29 4.88 -6.18
CA VAL A 135 36.17 5.21 -5.06
C VAL A 135 35.52 4.85 -3.73
N ILE A 136 34.27 5.27 -3.52
CA ILE A 136 33.52 4.99 -2.28
C ILE A 136 33.33 3.47 -2.11
N ARG A 137 32.93 2.76 -3.18
CA ARG A 137 32.78 1.31 -3.17
C ARG A 137 34.07 0.61 -2.77
N THR A 138 35.19 1.02 -3.36
CA THR A 138 36.52 0.46 -3.07
C THR A 138 36.89 0.67 -1.61
N LYS A 139 36.63 1.87 -1.08
CA LYS A 139 36.90 2.22 0.32
C LYS A 139 36.00 1.50 1.32
N LEU A 140 34.74 1.20 0.96
CA LEU A 140 33.79 0.51 1.84
C LEU A 140 33.90 -1.02 1.82
N THR A 141 34.41 -1.61 0.72
CA THR A 141 34.49 -3.08 0.55
C THR A 141 35.29 -3.80 1.66
N PRO A 142 36.44 -3.29 2.14
CA PRO A 142 37.23 -3.92 3.20
C PRO A 142 36.46 -4.16 4.52
N PHE A 143 35.37 -3.42 4.75
CA PHE A 143 34.58 -3.54 5.97
C PHE A 143 33.70 -4.79 6.03
N PHE A 144 33.44 -5.42 4.88
CA PHE A 144 32.68 -6.66 4.77
C PHE A 144 33.59 -7.90 4.63
N THR A 145 34.87 -7.77 4.94
CA THR A 145 35.81 -8.89 5.02
C THR A 145 35.47 -9.83 6.17
N SER A 146 35.81 -11.11 6.06
CA SER A 146 35.50 -12.12 7.07
C SER A 146 36.02 -11.73 8.47
N GLY A 147 37.20 -11.10 8.56
CA GLY A 147 37.77 -10.66 9.83
C GLY A 147 36.98 -9.55 10.52
N LYS A 148 36.44 -8.58 9.77
CA LYS A 148 35.56 -7.53 10.31
C LYS A 148 34.17 -8.07 10.63
N MET A 149 33.64 -8.93 9.77
CA MET A 149 32.36 -9.62 9.99
C MET A 149 32.37 -10.47 11.27
N LYS A 150 33.45 -11.20 11.57
CA LYS A 150 33.59 -11.96 12.83
C LYS A 150 33.51 -11.05 14.06
N LYS A 151 34.04 -9.82 13.99
CA LYS A 151 33.92 -8.84 15.10
C LYS A 151 32.50 -8.29 15.26
N MET A 152 31.81 -8.03 14.15
CA MET A 152 30.41 -7.58 14.19
C MET A 152 29.47 -8.70 14.65
N PHE A 153 29.84 -9.97 14.44
CA PHE A 153 29.06 -11.12 14.89
C PHE A 153 28.82 -11.13 16.40
N ASP A 154 29.79 -10.71 17.20
CA ASP A 154 29.63 -10.61 18.66
C ASP A 154 28.53 -9.61 19.03
N LEU A 155 28.39 -8.51 18.27
CA LEU A 155 27.31 -7.54 18.44
C LEU A 155 25.95 -8.12 18.02
N MET A 156 25.91 -8.94 16.96
CA MET A 156 24.69 -9.63 16.53
C MET A 156 24.22 -10.65 17.58
N LEU A 157 25.14 -11.32 18.27
CA LEU A 157 24.79 -12.27 19.34
C LEU A 157 24.07 -11.60 20.52
N ILE A 158 24.36 -10.32 20.80
CA ILE A 158 23.60 -9.54 21.78
C ILE A 158 22.14 -9.41 21.34
N CYS A 159 21.91 -9.07 20.06
CA CYS A 159 20.55 -8.99 19.50
C CYS A 159 19.86 -10.37 19.48
N VAL A 160 20.61 -11.46 19.20
CA VAL A 160 20.09 -12.84 19.28
C VAL A 160 19.60 -13.17 20.68
N LYS A 161 20.29 -12.70 21.73
CA LYS A 161 19.84 -12.85 23.11
C LYS A 161 18.53 -12.07 23.37
N ASN A 162 18.40 -10.86 22.85
CA ASN A 162 17.15 -10.08 23.00
C ASN A 162 15.97 -10.79 22.30
N LEU A 163 16.19 -11.36 21.10
CA LEU A 163 15.19 -12.20 20.43
C LEU A 163 14.86 -13.44 21.26
N ASP A 164 15.85 -14.05 21.89
CA ASP A 164 15.66 -15.21 22.76
C ASP A 164 14.73 -14.91 23.94
N GLU A 165 15.05 -13.84 24.67
CA GLU A 165 14.26 -13.35 25.81
C GLU A 165 12.83 -13.03 25.37
N TYR A 166 12.65 -12.44 24.18
CA TYR A 166 11.34 -12.14 23.62
C TYR A 166 10.55 -13.41 23.31
N LEU A 167 11.16 -14.41 22.66
CA LEU A 167 10.50 -15.68 22.35
C LEU A 167 10.10 -16.45 23.62
N ASP A 168 10.95 -16.44 24.65
CA ASP A 168 10.64 -17.09 25.93
C ASP A 168 9.48 -16.38 26.65
N ALA A 169 9.43 -15.04 26.59
CA ALA A 169 8.35 -14.26 27.16
C ALA A 169 6.99 -14.44 26.45
N LEU A 170 6.98 -15.01 25.24
CA LEU A 170 5.74 -15.26 24.52
C LEU A 170 4.98 -16.48 25.02
N GLU A 171 5.51 -17.30 25.95
CA GLU A 171 4.81 -18.47 26.52
C GLU A 171 4.15 -19.33 25.43
N LEU A 172 4.95 -19.82 24.48
CA LEU A 172 4.50 -20.51 23.26
C LEU A 172 4.04 -21.97 23.50
N GLU A 173 3.55 -22.29 24.69
CA GLU A 173 3.11 -23.65 25.04
C GLU A 173 1.78 -24.03 24.34
N GLY A 174 1.51 -25.33 24.25
CA GLY A 174 0.28 -25.86 23.66
C GLY A 174 0.18 -25.59 22.15
N ASN A 175 -0.86 -24.87 21.73
CA ASN A 175 -1.12 -24.55 20.31
C ASN A 175 -0.32 -23.34 19.80
N GLY A 176 0.57 -22.75 20.61
CA GLY A 176 1.34 -21.56 20.25
C GLY A 176 0.50 -20.27 20.23
N LYS A 177 1.05 -19.21 19.64
CA LYS A 177 0.42 -17.89 19.50
C LYS A 177 0.52 -17.37 18.07
N THR A 178 -0.51 -16.65 17.62
CA THR A 178 -0.47 -15.92 16.34
C THR A 178 0.46 -14.72 16.46
N ILE A 179 1.46 -14.65 15.57
CA ILE A 179 2.48 -13.59 15.55
C ILE A 179 2.58 -13.01 14.15
N GLU A 180 2.63 -11.69 14.05
CA GLU A 180 2.96 -11.00 12.80
C GLU A 180 4.47 -11.13 12.55
N VAL A 181 4.83 -11.98 11.59
CA VAL A 181 6.22 -12.41 11.35
C VAL A 181 7.08 -11.29 10.75
N ARG A 182 6.49 -10.38 9.96
CA ARG A 182 7.22 -9.26 9.36
C ARG A 182 7.72 -8.30 10.45
N GLU A 183 6.91 -7.98 11.44
CA GLU A 183 7.27 -7.09 12.54
C GLU A 183 8.29 -7.77 13.46
N LEU A 184 8.14 -9.06 13.75
CA LEU A 184 9.14 -9.84 14.49
C LEU A 184 10.51 -9.77 13.81
N THR A 185 10.57 -10.07 12.51
CA THR A 185 11.83 -10.08 11.76
C THR A 185 12.37 -8.67 11.52
N ALA A 186 11.51 -7.66 11.34
CA ALA A 186 11.89 -6.27 11.18
C ALA A 186 12.45 -5.65 12.46
N LYS A 187 11.90 -5.99 13.64
CA LYS A 187 12.49 -5.62 14.95
C LYS A 187 13.89 -6.18 15.10
N PHE A 188 14.07 -7.47 14.85
CA PHE A 188 15.38 -8.10 14.93
C PHE A 188 16.39 -7.47 13.96
N ALA A 189 15.96 -7.23 12.73
CA ALA A 189 16.78 -6.60 11.70
C ALA A 189 17.16 -5.15 12.06
N THR A 190 16.23 -4.42 12.67
CA THR A 190 16.44 -3.05 13.17
C THR A 190 17.44 -3.03 14.32
N ASP A 191 17.35 -3.98 15.26
CA ASP A 191 18.27 -4.08 16.39
C ASP A 191 19.70 -4.41 15.94
N ILE A 192 19.84 -5.35 14.99
CA ILE A 192 21.15 -5.69 14.41
C ILE A 192 21.76 -4.46 13.77
N ILE A 193 21.03 -3.76 12.89
CA ILE A 193 21.61 -2.61 12.19
C ILE A 193 21.87 -1.43 13.15
N GLY A 194 21.02 -1.22 14.16
CA GLY A 194 21.25 -0.25 15.22
C GLY A 194 22.56 -0.52 15.97
N SER A 195 22.82 -1.78 16.32
CA SER A 195 24.03 -2.19 17.04
C SER A 195 25.27 -2.18 16.16
N THR A 196 25.21 -2.72 14.95
CA THR A 196 26.39 -2.89 14.08
C THR A 196 26.70 -1.69 13.20
N ALA A 197 25.70 -0.88 12.83
CA ALA A 197 25.90 0.30 11.98
C ALA A 197 25.90 1.62 12.75
N TYR A 198 25.12 1.72 13.83
CA TYR A 198 25.04 2.95 14.63
C TYR A 198 25.69 2.81 16.01
N GLY A 199 26.11 1.61 16.41
CA GLY A 199 26.74 1.41 17.71
C GLY A 199 25.80 1.69 18.88
N LEU A 200 24.49 1.52 18.69
CA LEU A 200 23.44 1.79 19.67
C LEU A 200 22.73 0.50 20.06
N ASP A 201 22.32 0.42 21.32
CA ASP A 201 21.42 -0.64 21.78
C ASP A 201 19.97 -0.14 21.65
N VAL A 202 19.29 -0.59 20.59
CA VAL A 202 17.92 -0.15 20.27
C VAL A 202 16.89 -0.94 21.08
N ASN A 203 17.08 -2.26 21.18
CA ASN A 203 16.18 -3.21 21.85
C ASN A 203 14.69 -3.02 21.54
N SER A 204 14.33 -3.04 20.25
CA SER A 204 12.95 -2.84 19.76
C SER A 204 11.95 -3.92 20.18
N PHE A 205 12.43 -5.03 20.78
CA PHE A 205 11.59 -6.03 21.41
C PHE A 205 11.03 -5.58 22.77
N LYS A 206 11.80 -4.80 23.54
CA LYS A 206 11.37 -4.29 24.86
C LYS A 206 10.64 -2.96 24.77
N ASP A 207 11.03 -2.09 23.83
CA ASP A 207 10.39 -0.80 23.60
C ASP A 207 9.59 -0.79 22.28
N PRO A 208 8.26 -0.91 22.33
CA PRO A 208 7.40 -0.80 21.14
C PRO A 208 7.51 0.55 20.41
N ASN A 209 7.99 1.61 21.10
CA ASN A 209 8.14 2.95 20.56
C ASN A 209 9.59 3.29 20.18
N ALA A 210 10.48 2.28 20.09
CA ALA A 210 11.88 2.47 19.75
C ALA A 210 12.02 3.34 18.49
N GLU A 211 12.67 4.50 18.62
CA GLU A 211 12.70 5.51 17.55
C GLU A 211 13.27 4.97 16.23
N PHE A 212 14.30 4.12 16.31
CA PHE A 212 14.88 3.44 15.15
C PHE A 212 13.85 2.60 14.38
N ARG A 213 12.99 1.84 15.09
CA ARG A 213 11.95 1.04 14.43
C ARG A 213 10.88 1.93 13.84
N LYS A 214 10.45 2.96 14.58
CA LYS A 214 9.45 3.94 14.12
C LYS A 214 9.88 4.64 12.83
N TYR A 215 11.05 5.27 12.81
CA TYR A 215 11.55 5.98 11.63
C TYR A 215 11.97 5.02 10.51
N GLY A 216 12.48 3.83 10.84
CA GLY A 216 12.73 2.77 9.85
C GLY A 216 11.44 2.37 9.12
N LYS A 217 10.35 2.14 9.85
CA LYS A 217 9.04 1.82 9.25
C LYS A 217 8.58 2.94 8.30
N MET A 218 8.71 4.22 8.69
CA MET A 218 8.33 5.35 7.83
C MET A 218 9.06 5.41 6.48
N ILE A 219 10.30 4.90 6.39
CA ILE A 219 11.04 4.88 5.11
C ILE A 219 10.34 3.98 4.08
N PHE A 220 9.74 2.87 4.52
CA PHE A 220 9.15 1.83 3.66
C PHE A 220 7.66 1.55 3.95
N GLN A 221 6.98 2.45 4.67
CA GLN A 221 5.54 2.38 4.85
C GLN A 221 4.88 2.83 3.55
N TYR A 222 4.32 1.89 2.80
CA TYR A 222 3.76 2.15 1.48
C TYR A 222 2.33 2.71 1.58
N ASP A 223 2.16 3.83 2.27
CA ASP A 223 0.98 4.65 2.00
C ASP A 223 1.01 5.15 0.54
N THR A 224 -0.14 5.57 0.02
CA THR A 224 -0.29 5.97 -1.40
C THR A 224 0.73 7.04 -1.82
N TYR A 225 1.05 7.98 -0.91
CA TYR A 225 1.98 9.06 -1.21
C TYR A 225 3.43 8.57 -1.22
N ARG A 226 3.84 7.84 -0.18
CA ARG A 226 5.20 7.30 -0.05
C ARG A 226 5.53 6.27 -1.11
N ALA A 227 4.56 5.43 -1.47
CA ALA A 227 4.68 4.49 -2.59
C ALA A 227 4.92 5.21 -3.92
N PHE A 228 4.26 6.34 -4.16
CA PHE A 228 4.49 7.15 -5.36
C PHE A 228 5.87 7.80 -5.36
N GLU A 229 6.35 8.31 -4.21
CA GLU A 229 7.72 8.82 -4.08
C GLU A 229 8.76 7.77 -4.45
N MET A 230 8.62 6.55 -3.91
CA MET A 230 9.51 5.44 -4.20
C MET A 230 9.44 5.03 -5.68
N LEU A 231 8.23 4.95 -6.25
CA LEU A 231 8.06 4.68 -7.68
C LEU A 231 8.77 5.73 -8.54
N ALA A 232 8.65 7.01 -8.17
CA ALA A 232 9.28 8.12 -8.89
C ALA A 232 10.81 8.07 -8.82
N ILE A 233 11.38 7.75 -7.66
CA ILE A 233 12.83 7.55 -7.49
C ILE A 233 13.37 6.46 -8.42
N PHE A 234 12.62 5.36 -8.55
CA PHE A 234 13.07 4.21 -9.34
C PHE A 234 12.81 4.34 -10.85
N PHE A 235 11.77 5.05 -11.28
CA PHE A 235 11.35 5.07 -12.70
C PHE A 235 11.19 6.48 -13.30
N LEU A 236 10.98 7.52 -12.49
CA LEU A 236 10.71 8.89 -12.93
C LEU A 236 11.72 9.94 -12.40
N PRO A 237 13.05 9.80 -12.59
CA PRO A 237 14.05 10.76 -12.12
C PRO A 237 13.80 12.24 -12.49
N THR A 238 13.17 12.50 -13.63
CA THR A 238 12.82 13.87 -14.03
C THR A 238 11.78 14.47 -13.10
N LEU A 239 10.80 13.66 -12.65
CA LEU A 239 9.79 14.10 -11.69
C LEU A 239 10.41 14.34 -10.31
N VAL A 240 11.30 13.44 -9.87
CA VAL A 240 12.04 13.57 -8.60
C VAL A 240 12.71 14.94 -8.47
N ARG A 241 13.41 15.38 -9.52
CA ARG A 241 14.08 16.69 -9.56
C ARG A 241 13.11 17.88 -9.61
N LEU A 242 11.92 17.68 -10.18
CA LEU A 242 10.91 18.73 -10.29
C LEU A 242 10.18 18.93 -8.95
N THR A 243 9.88 17.83 -8.24
CA THR A 243 9.10 17.83 -7.00
C THR A 243 9.94 17.77 -5.73
N ARG A 244 11.27 17.62 -5.84
CA ARG A 244 12.23 17.56 -4.72
C ARG A 244 11.94 16.45 -3.72
N ILE A 245 11.59 15.28 -4.23
CA ILE A 245 11.31 14.08 -3.41
C ILE A 245 12.58 13.69 -2.63
N LYS A 246 12.42 13.42 -1.34
CA LYS A 246 13.50 12.93 -0.47
C LYS A 246 13.51 11.41 -0.40
N MET A 247 14.69 10.80 -0.55
CA MET A 247 14.85 9.34 -0.55
C MET A 247 14.33 8.68 0.73
N PHE A 248 14.57 9.28 1.90
CA PHE A 248 14.21 8.70 3.20
C PHE A 248 13.01 9.35 3.88
N GLY A 249 12.33 10.30 3.22
CA GLY A 249 11.35 11.17 3.87
C GLY A 249 12.00 12.27 4.70
N LYS A 250 11.22 13.24 5.19
CA LYS A 250 11.76 14.40 5.93
C LYS A 250 12.16 14.02 7.35
N GLU A 251 11.23 13.43 8.09
CA GLU A 251 11.39 13.09 9.51
C GLU A 251 12.46 12.01 9.73
N PRO A 252 12.51 10.90 8.95
CA PRO A 252 13.58 9.92 9.12
C PRO A 252 14.96 10.49 8.77
N THR A 253 15.05 11.38 7.77
CA THR A 253 16.31 12.07 7.44
C THR A 253 16.82 12.91 8.60
N ASP A 254 15.95 13.69 9.24
CA ASP A 254 16.35 14.55 10.36
C ASP A 254 16.76 13.74 11.59
N PHE A 255 16.04 12.64 11.87
CA PHE A 255 16.42 11.68 12.91
C PHE A 255 17.78 11.04 12.64
N MET A 256 18.01 10.48 11.44
CA MET A 256 19.29 9.85 11.09
C MET A 256 20.45 10.84 11.18
N ARG A 257 20.24 12.10 10.75
CA ARG A 257 21.25 13.16 10.87
C ARG A 257 21.63 13.39 12.33
N LYS A 258 20.64 13.58 13.19
CA LYS A 258 20.86 13.81 14.63
C LYS A 258 21.65 12.66 15.25
N VAL A 259 21.14 11.43 15.12
CA VAL A 259 21.72 10.26 15.79
C VAL A 259 23.13 9.94 15.30
N PHE A 260 23.37 10.04 13.99
CA PHE A 260 24.68 9.79 13.41
C PHE A 260 25.73 10.76 13.98
N TRP A 261 25.44 12.06 13.97
CA TRP A 261 26.41 13.07 14.42
C TRP A 261 26.62 13.06 15.93
N GLU A 262 25.57 12.80 16.71
CA GLU A 262 25.69 12.59 18.17
C GLU A 262 26.63 11.41 18.46
N THR A 263 26.40 10.28 17.81
CA THR A 263 27.20 9.06 17.98
C THR A 263 28.64 9.26 17.53
N LEU A 264 28.86 9.83 16.33
CA LEU A 264 30.19 10.08 15.80
C LEU A 264 30.98 11.05 16.70
N THR A 265 30.33 12.12 17.18
CA THR A 265 30.95 13.09 18.09
C THR A 265 31.32 12.46 19.43
N GLN A 266 30.44 11.64 20.01
CA GLN A 266 30.74 10.92 21.26
C GLN A 266 31.88 9.92 21.05
N ARG A 267 31.93 9.25 19.89
CA ARG A 267 33.00 8.32 19.53
C ARG A 267 34.35 9.02 19.41
N MET A 268 34.39 10.19 18.74
CA MET A 268 35.59 11.03 18.63
C MET A 268 36.09 11.51 20.00
N LYS A 269 35.18 11.87 20.92
CA LYS A 269 35.54 12.31 22.28
C LYS A 269 36.06 11.18 23.17
N SER A 270 35.44 9.99 23.08
CA SER A 270 35.77 8.86 23.95
C SER A 270 36.95 8.02 23.48
N GLY A 271 37.21 7.97 22.16
CA GLY A 271 38.22 7.09 21.57
C GLY A 271 37.90 5.58 21.68
N LEU A 272 36.69 5.23 22.14
CA LEU A 272 36.25 3.85 22.29
C LEU A 272 36.14 3.19 20.90
N LYS A 273 36.51 1.92 20.77
CA LYS A 273 36.40 1.17 19.50
C LYS A 273 35.46 -0.01 19.67
N ARG A 274 34.33 0.01 18.98
CA ARG A 274 33.28 -1.03 19.02
C ARG A 274 33.34 -1.96 17.79
N ASN A 275 34.13 -1.62 16.78
CA ASN A 275 34.23 -2.28 15.48
C ASN A 275 32.90 -2.28 14.70
N ASP A 276 32.14 -1.19 14.81
CA ASP A 276 30.90 -0.90 14.09
C ASP A 276 31.14 -0.05 12.83
N LEU A 277 30.08 0.26 12.07
CA LEU A 277 30.16 1.14 10.89
C LEU A 277 30.57 2.57 11.26
N VAL A 278 30.32 3.04 12.48
CA VAL A 278 30.72 4.38 12.92
C VAL A 278 32.25 4.47 12.98
N ASP A 279 32.92 3.48 13.57
CA ASP A 279 34.40 3.42 13.59
C ASP A 279 34.98 3.42 12.17
N ILE A 280 34.29 2.72 11.28
CA ILE A 280 34.63 2.61 9.86
C ILE A 280 34.50 3.96 9.15
N LEU A 281 33.38 4.66 9.32
CA LEU A 281 33.15 5.95 8.67
C LEU A 281 34.06 7.03 9.26
N LEU A 282 34.38 6.93 10.55
CA LEU A 282 35.37 7.80 11.18
C LEU A 282 36.79 7.57 10.62
N GLU A 283 37.19 6.31 10.43
CA GLU A 283 38.46 5.97 9.76
C GLU A 283 38.50 6.48 8.31
N LEU A 284 37.39 6.35 7.58
CA LEU A 284 37.26 6.88 6.22
C LEU A 284 37.37 8.40 6.16
N LYS A 285 36.72 9.11 7.09
CA LYS A 285 36.81 10.56 7.23
C LYS A 285 38.26 10.98 7.47
N ASN A 286 38.87 10.46 8.55
CA ASN A 286 40.23 10.85 8.96
C ASN A 286 41.29 10.60 7.87
N ASN A 287 41.18 9.50 7.13
CA ASN A 287 42.15 9.15 6.08
C ASN A 287 41.97 9.95 4.78
N ASN A 288 40.89 10.74 4.63
CA ASN A 288 40.54 11.39 3.34
C ASN A 288 40.06 12.84 3.48
N ASN A 289 40.32 13.50 4.62
CA ASN A 289 39.88 14.88 4.86
C ASN A 289 40.32 15.89 3.78
N ASP A 290 41.40 15.61 3.03
CA ASP A 290 41.93 16.49 1.97
C ASP A 290 41.71 15.96 0.53
N ASN A 291 40.97 14.85 0.36
CA ASN A 291 40.81 14.14 -0.93
C ASN A 291 39.35 14.08 -1.38
N ASP A 292 38.67 15.23 -1.42
CA ASP A 292 37.30 15.32 -1.92
C ASP A 292 37.20 14.90 -3.38
N LEU A 293 36.12 14.18 -3.69
CA LEU A 293 35.82 13.71 -5.03
C LEU A 293 34.84 14.68 -5.70
N LYS A 294 34.84 14.66 -7.03
CA LYS A 294 33.75 15.30 -7.78
C LYS A 294 32.41 14.69 -7.34
N ASP A 295 31.53 15.54 -6.82
CA ASP A 295 30.19 15.22 -6.31
C ASP A 295 30.13 14.42 -4.98
N PHE A 296 31.25 14.28 -4.25
CA PHE A 296 31.28 13.62 -2.93
C PHE A 296 32.35 14.16 -1.98
N THR A 297 31.95 14.50 -0.76
CA THR A 297 32.86 14.88 0.34
C THR A 297 32.94 13.79 1.40
N PHE A 298 34.13 13.53 1.96
CA PHE A 298 34.31 12.57 3.06
C PHE A 298 33.87 13.12 4.44
N ASP A 299 33.01 14.14 4.42
CA ASP A 299 32.43 14.81 5.58
C ASP A 299 30.98 15.23 5.29
N GLY A 300 30.28 15.75 6.30
CA GLY A 300 28.94 16.31 6.18
C GLY A 300 27.88 15.28 5.79
N ASP A 301 26.83 15.76 5.11
CA ASP A 301 25.69 14.94 4.73
C ASP A 301 26.06 13.79 3.76
N ASP A 302 27.20 13.88 3.07
CA ASP A 302 27.71 12.84 2.15
C ASP A 302 28.27 11.62 2.90
N LEU A 303 28.96 11.84 4.03
CA LEU A 303 29.40 10.75 4.92
C LEU A 303 28.20 10.10 5.60
N LEU A 304 27.27 10.92 6.10
CA LEU A 304 26.00 10.47 6.67
C LEU A 304 25.15 9.67 5.66
N ALA A 305 25.19 10.02 4.37
CA ALA A 305 24.50 9.29 3.32
C ALA A 305 24.85 7.79 3.30
N GLN A 306 26.10 7.44 3.63
CA GLN A 306 26.51 6.04 3.72
C GLN A 306 25.84 5.36 4.92
N ALA A 307 25.86 5.97 6.11
CA ALA A 307 25.18 5.41 7.28
C ALA A 307 23.67 5.21 7.02
N ALA A 308 22.99 6.21 6.47
CA ALA A 308 21.56 6.15 6.13
C ALA A 308 21.24 5.05 5.10
N SER A 309 22.10 4.86 4.11
CA SER A 309 21.95 3.78 3.14
C SER A 309 22.15 2.40 3.76
N PHE A 310 23.08 2.24 4.71
CA PHE A 310 23.29 0.97 5.41
C PHE A 310 22.12 0.66 6.36
N PHE A 311 21.56 1.68 7.02
CA PHE A 311 20.35 1.53 7.82
C PHE A 311 19.23 0.90 7.00
N SER A 312 18.77 1.62 5.98
CA SER A 312 17.64 1.23 5.14
C SER A 312 17.86 -0.10 4.41
N ALA A 313 19.05 -0.32 3.83
CA ALA A 313 19.33 -1.56 3.10
C ALA A 313 19.48 -2.78 4.02
N GLY A 314 20.02 -2.59 5.23
CA GLY A 314 20.35 -3.67 6.16
C GLY A 314 19.13 -4.29 6.83
N PHE A 315 18.11 -3.48 7.17
CA PHE A 315 16.94 -4.02 7.86
C PHE A 315 15.86 -4.58 6.91
N GLU A 316 15.38 -3.79 5.92
CA GLU A 316 14.16 -4.14 5.17
C GLU A 316 14.35 -5.36 4.25
N THR A 317 15.53 -5.48 3.63
CA THR A 317 15.80 -6.62 2.73
C THR A 317 15.92 -7.95 3.49
N SER A 318 16.61 -7.92 4.64
CA SER A 318 16.81 -9.09 5.49
C SER A 318 15.52 -9.51 6.20
N SER A 319 14.73 -8.56 6.73
CA SER A 319 13.44 -8.87 7.37
C SER A 319 12.46 -9.48 6.38
N THR A 320 12.34 -8.90 5.18
CA THR A 320 11.51 -9.41 4.09
C THR A 320 11.92 -10.83 3.69
N THR A 321 13.22 -11.07 3.49
CA THR A 321 13.72 -12.41 3.14
C THR A 321 13.41 -13.43 4.25
N THR A 322 13.62 -13.05 5.52
CA THR A 322 13.30 -13.92 6.66
C THR A 322 11.81 -14.23 6.73
N THR A 323 10.97 -13.22 6.48
CA THR A 323 9.49 -13.36 6.48
C THR A 323 9.03 -14.38 5.45
N PHE A 324 9.51 -14.27 4.20
CA PHE A 324 9.18 -15.22 3.15
C PHE A 324 9.75 -16.62 3.42
N ALA A 325 10.94 -16.74 3.99
CA ALA A 325 11.49 -18.04 4.38
C ALA A 325 10.60 -18.72 5.44
N LEU A 326 10.18 -17.99 6.48
CA LEU A 326 9.29 -18.53 7.50
C LEU A 326 7.90 -18.89 6.94
N TYR A 327 7.37 -18.09 6.02
CA TYR A 327 6.12 -18.39 5.31
C TYR A 327 6.20 -19.71 4.54
N GLU A 328 7.24 -19.91 3.72
CA GLU A 328 7.42 -21.14 2.94
C GLU A 328 7.66 -22.36 3.84
N LEU A 329 8.44 -22.19 4.92
CA LEU A 329 8.67 -23.27 5.89
C LEU A 329 7.39 -23.65 6.64
N ALA A 330 6.50 -22.70 6.92
CA ALA A 330 5.21 -22.97 7.55
C ALA A 330 4.26 -23.75 6.62
N MET A 331 4.37 -23.54 5.31
CA MET A 331 3.64 -24.30 4.29
C MET A 331 4.23 -25.69 4.06
N GLN A 332 5.50 -25.92 4.40
CA GLN A 332 6.26 -27.13 4.06
C GLN A 332 6.88 -27.80 5.30
N PRO A 333 6.08 -28.51 6.12
CA PRO A 333 6.57 -29.13 7.36
C PRO A 333 7.77 -30.07 7.16
N GLU A 334 7.83 -30.80 6.05
CA GLU A 334 8.95 -31.71 5.75
C GLU A 334 10.28 -30.96 5.59
N ILE A 335 10.26 -29.85 4.83
CA ILE A 335 11.43 -28.99 4.63
C ILE A 335 11.84 -28.32 5.95
N GLN A 336 10.85 -27.85 6.73
CA GLN A 336 11.09 -27.27 8.04
C GLN A 336 11.74 -28.27 9.00
N ASN A 337 11.26 -29.51 9.03
CA ASN A 337 11.82 -30.58 9.88
C ASN A 337 13.24 -30.96 9.45
N ALA A 338 13.52 -31.03 8.15
CA ALA A 338 14.87 -31.27 7.64
C ALA A 338 15.85 -30.14 8.05
N LEU A 339 15.43 -28.88 7.92
CA LEU A 339 16.22 -27.73 8.34
C LEU A 339 16.43 -27.70 9.86
N ARG A 340 15.39 -27.96 10.64
CA ARG A 340 15.47 -28.05 12.11
C ARG A 340 16.44 -29.14 12.56
N LYS A 341 16.41 -30.30 11.90
CA LYS A 341 17.37 -31.40 12.15
C LYS A 341 18.81 -30.93 11.95
N GLU A 342 19.12 -30.28 10.83
CA GLU A 342 20.45 -29.71 10.58
C GLU A 342 20.88 -28.71 11.67
N ILE A 343 19.96 -27.83 12.09
CA ILE A 343 20.21 -26.84 13.14
C ILE A 343 20.50 -27.53 14.49
N PHE A 344 19.71 -28.54 14.87
CA PHE A 344 19.92 -29.25 16.14
C PHE A 344 21.25 -30.00 16.17
N GLU A 345 21.60 -30.71 15.08
CA GLU A 345 22.88 -31.41 14.98
C GLU A 345 24.06 -30.43 15.05
N ALA A 346 23.93 -29.25 14.45
CA ALA A 346 24.97 -28.21 14.51
C ALA A 346 25.12 -27.62 15.91
N LEU A 347 24.02 -27.39 16.63
CA LEU A 347 24.02 -26.91 18.00
C LEU A 347 24.59 -27.96 18.97
N GLU A 348 24.28 -29.24 18.77
CA GLU A 348 24.86 -30.33 19.57
C GLU A 348 26.39 -30.37 19.41
N LYS A 349 26.89 -30.30 18.18
CA LYS A 349 28.33 -30.25 17.87
C LYS A 349 29.04 -29.03 18.45
N SER A 350 28.33 -27.94 18.72
CA SER A 350 28.88 -26.69 19.27
C SER A 350 28.57 -26.49 20.76
N ASN A 351 28.13 -27.53 21.48
CA ASN A 351 27.72 -27.46 22.89
C ASN A 351 26.67 -26.36 23.15
N GLY A 352 25.71 -26.22 22.24
CA GLY A 352 24.62 -25.25 22.30
C GLY A 352 25.02 -23.81 21.95
N LYS A 353 26.27 -23.55 21.52
CA LYS A 353 26.75 -22.19 21.22
C LYS A 353 26.61 -21.86 19.73
N ILE A 354 26.02 -20.71 19.44
CA ILE A 354 25.98 -20.15 18.08
C ILE A 354 27.33 -19.46 17.80
N THR A 355 28.08 -19.96 16.81
CA THR A 355 29.39 -19.39 16.40
C THR A 355 29.35 -18.96 14.94
N TYR A 356 30.22 -18.01 14.56
CA TYR A 356 30.27 -17.50 13.19
C TYR A 356 30.51 -18.63 12.19
N ASP A 357 31.48 -19.50 12.45
CA ASP A 357 31.86 -20.57 11.52
C ASP A 357 30.77 -21.64 11.43
N MET A 358 30.02 -21.91 12.51
CA MET A 358 28.87 -22.82 12.51
C MET A 358 27.73 -22.33 11.61
N VAL A 359 27.37 -21.04 11.66
CA VAL A 359 26.28 -20.49 10.82
C VAL A 359 26.58 -20.61 9.32
N TRP A 360 27.87 -20.54 8.95
CA TRP A 360 28.30 -20.70 7.57
C TRP A 360 28.47 -22.17 7.14
N SER A 361 28.44 -23.12 8.06
CA SER A 361 28.60 -24.55 7.76
C SER A 361 27.28 -25.32 7.60
N LEU A 362 26.15 -24.62 7.43
CA LEU A 362 24.80 -25.20 7.34
C LEU A 362 24.33 -25.24 5.87
N PRO A 363 24.62 -26.32 5.12
CA PRO A 363 24.32 -26.39 3.69
C PRO A 363 22.82 -26.36 3.38
N TYR A 364 21.97 -27.01 4.19
CA TYR A 364 20.52 -27.03 3.96
C TYR A 364 19.90 -25.67 4.23
N LEU A 365 20.33 -24.97 5.29
CA LEU A 365 19.97 -23.57 5.52
C LEU A 365 20.37 -22.68 4.34
N ASP A 366 21.55 -22.88 3.75
CA ASP A 366 21.98 -22.16 2.54
C ASP A 366 21.09 -22.43 1.34
N MET A 367 20.60 -23.66 1.19
CA MET A 367 19.67 -24.06 0.13
C MET A 367 18.30 -23.41 0.31
N VAL A 368 17.73 -23.48 1.52
CA VAL A 368 16.44 -22.82 1.87
C VAL A 368 16.52 -21.31 1.63
N MET A 369 17.60 -20.68 2.06
CA MET A 369 17.86 -19.26 1.83
C MET A 369 17.93 -18.91 0.35
N SER A 370 18.60 -19.74 -0.44
CA SER A 370 18.76 -19.49 -1.87
C SER A 370 17.45 -19.66 -2.63
N GLU A 371 16.65 -20.65 -2.27
CA GLU A 371 15.32 -20.85 -2.87
C GLU A 371 14.35 -19.73 -2.46
N THR A 372 14.42 -19.26 -1.22
CA THR A 372 13.66 -18.07 -0.78
C THR A 372 14.02 -16.84 -1.61
N LEU A 373 15.32 -16.56 -1.79
CA LEU A 373 15.79 -15.42 -2.59
C LEU A 373 15.52 -15.58 -4.09
N ARG A 374 15.37 -16.82 -4.58
CA ARG A 374 14.90 -17.08 -5.94
C ARG A 374 13.44 -16.65 -6.08
N MET A 375 12.57 -17.16 -5.20
CA MET A 375 11.12 -16.93 -5.28
C MET A 375 10.71 -15.51 -4.89
N TYR A 376 11.39 -14.92 -3.92
CA TYR A 376 11.05 -13.63 -3.30
C TYR A 376 12.25 -12.69 -3.17
N PRO A 377 12.93 -12.33 -4.28
CA PRO A 377 13.98 -11.33 -4.23
C PRO A 377 13.39 -9.98 -3.75
N PRO A 378 13.89 -9.37 -2.66
CA PRO A 378 13.36 -8.10 -2.16
C PRO A 378 13.36 -7.01 -3.23
N LEU A 379 14.37 -7.00 -4.10
CA LEU A 379 14.39 -6.18 -5.31
C LEU A 379 14.33 -7.07 -6.56
N GLY A 380 13.12 -7.37 -7.06
CA GLY A 380 12.89 -8.29 -8.17
C GLY A 380 13.31 -7.80 -9.56
N TYR A 381 14.00 -6.67 -9.66
CA TYR A 381 14.57 -6.15 -10.90
C TYR A 381 15.81 -5.31 -10.61
N ILE A 382 16.70 -5.21 -11.59
CA ILE A 382 17.85 -4.29 -11.54
C ILE A 382 17.91 -3.46 -12.81
N ASN A 383 18.51 -2.29 -12.71
CA ASN A 383 18.60 -1.36 -13.83
C ASN A 383 20.02 -0.82 -14.03
N ARG A 384 20.31 -0.43 -15.26
CA ARG A 384 21.48 0.33 -15.69
C ARG A 384 21.07 1.43 -16.65
N MET A 385 21.92 2.42 -16.81
CA MET A 385 21.80 3.45 -17.84
C MET A 385 22.98 3.35 -18.79
N ALA A 386 22.72 3.37 -20.09
CA ALA A 386 23.78 3.48 -21.09
C ALA A 386 24.44 4.86 -20.99
N ASN A 387 25.68 4.93 -20.52
CA ASN A 387 26.44 6.17 -20.38
C ASN A 387 27.01 6.66 -21.71
N GLN A 388 27.10 5.77 -22.68
CA GLN A 388 27.45 6.02 -24.07
C GLN A 388 26.67 5.06 -24.98
N THR A 389 26.56 5.38 -26.26
CA THR A 389 25.88 4.50 -27.22
C THR A 389 26.63 3.17 -27.33
N TYR A 390 25.91 2.07 -27.19
CA TYR A 390 26.45 0.71 -27.16
C TYR A 390 25.82 -0.14 -28.26
N LYS A 391 26.65 -0.68 -29.14
CA LYS A 391 26.23 -1.69 -30.12
C LYS A 391 26.39 -3.05 -29.47
N VAL A 392 25.29 -3.74 -29.29
CA VAL A 392 25.28 -5.02 -28.60
C VAL A 392 25.94 -6.09 -29.49
N PRO A 393 26.98 -6.80 -29.02
CA PRO A 393 27.52 -7.95 -29.75
C PRO A 393 26.44 -9.00 -29.98
N GLU A 394 26.46 -9.69 -31.12
CA GLU A 394 25.56 -10.82 -31.45
C GLU A 394 24.08 -10.45 -31.66
N PHE A 395 23.67 -9.24 -31.31
CA PHE A 395 22.30 -8.75 -31.52
C PHE A 395 22.28 -7.55 -32.47
N ASN A 396 21.25 -7.44 -33.30
CA ASN A 396 21.01 -6.23 -34.11
C ASN A 396 20.36 -5.12 -33.24
N LEU A 397 21.05 -4.75 -32.15
CA LEU A 397 20.58 -3.81 -31.14
C LEU A 397 21.61 -2.71 -30.91
N VAL A 398 21.15 -1.47 -30.96
CA VAL A 398 21.93 -0.29 -30.57
C VAL A 398 21.20 0.38 -29.39
N ILE A 399 21.86 0.40 -28.24
CA ILE A 399 21.37 1.05 -27.02
C ILE A 399 21.96 2.45 -26.98
N GLU A 400 21.13 3.47 -27.19
CA GLU A 400 21.59 4.86 -27.21
C GLU A 400 21.93 5.37 -25.81
N LYS A 401 22.85 6.34 -25.74
CA LYS A 401 23.17 7.04 -24.49
C LYS A 401 21.91 7.56 -23.80
N GLY A 402 21.80 7.33 -22.49
CA GLY A 402 20.69 7.74 -21.64
C GLY A 402 19.51 6.77 -21.65
N THR A 403 19.57 5.67 -22.41
CA THR A 403 18.53 4.64 -22.44
C THR A 403 18.58 3.81 -21.15
N PRO A 404 17.48 3.73 -20.39
CA PRO A 404 17.36 2.83 -19.25
C PRO A 404 17.25 1.37 -19.71
N CYS A 405 18.10 0.52 -19.16
CA CYS A 405 18.08 -0.93 -19.38
C CYS A 405 17.67 -1.61 -18.08
N TYR A 406 16.53 -2.30 -18.08
CA TYR A 406 16.00 -3.04 -16.94
C TYR A 406 16.16 -4.54 -17.20
N ILE A 407 16.45 -5.27 -16.14
CA ILE A 407 16.59 -6.73 -16.15
C ILE A 407 15.59 -7.25 -15.12
N SER A 408 14.64 -8.06 -15.59
CA SER A 408 13.67 -8.73 -14.71
C SER A 408 14.38 -9.90 -14.03
N MET A 409 14.84 -9.67 -12.81
CA MET A 409 15.44 -10.74 -11.99
C MET A 409 14.37 -11.77 -11.64
N LEU A 410 13.16 -11.31 -11.29
CA LEU A 410 12.03 -12.17 -10.99
C LEU A 410 11.62 -13.02 -12.20
N GLY A 411 11.63 -12.44 -13.41
CA GLY A 411 11.41 -13.19 -14.66
C GLY A 411 12.42 -14.33 -14.84
N LEU A 412 13.72 -14.03 -14.75
CA LEU A 412 14.78 -15.05 -14.85
C LEU A 412 14.71 -16.11 -13.74
N HIS A 413 14.36 -15.71 -12.52
CA HIS A 413 14.23 -16.61 -11.39
C HIS A 413 13.02 -17.56 -11.49
N TYR A 414 12.00 -17.19 -12.26
CA TYR A 414 10.80 -18.00 -12.52
C TYR A 414 10.78 -18.60 -13.94
N ASP A 415 11.85 -18.45 -14.72
CA ASP A 415 11.90 -19.02 -16.05
C ASP A 415 12.06 -20.55 -15.96
N PRO A 416 11.10 -21.34 -16.49
CA PRO A 416 11.19 -22.80 -16.47
C PRO A 416 12.37 -23.37 -17.27
N GLU A 417 12.98 -22.60 -18.17
CA GLU A 417 14.23 -22.97 -18.86
C GLU A 417 15.38 -23.17 -17.86
N TYR A 418 15.44 -22.32 -16.82
CA TYR A 418 16.51 -22.34 -15.82
C TYR A 418 16.08 -23.01 -14.50
N PHE A 419 14.78 -22.97 -14.20
CA PHE A 419 14.20 -23.48 -12.95
C PHE A 419 12.95 -24.33 -13.23
N PRO A 420 13.08 -25.65 -13.46
CA PRO A 420 11.94 -26.51 -13.77
C PRO A 420 10.88 -26.52 -12.67
N ASN A 421 9.59 -26.35 -12.96
CA ASN A 421 8.53 -26.14 -11.96
C ASN A 421 8.80 -24.91 -11.05
N PRO A 422 8.95 -23.70 -11.62
CA PRO A 422 9.48 -22.53 -10.91
C PRO A 422 8.62 -22.04 -9.74
N ASN A 423 7.34 -22.45 -9.67
CA ASN A 423 6.43 -22.09 -8.57
C ASN A 423 6.53 -23.03 -7.36
N LYS A 424 7.26 -24.15 -7.47
CA LYS A 424 7.48 -25.07 -6.35
C LYS A 424 8.72 -24.62 -5.56
N PHE A 425 8.53 -24.40 -4.26
CA PHE A 425 9.63 -24.19 -3.32
C PHE A 425 10.43 -25.49 -3.15
N ASP A 426 11.63 -25.52 -3.72
CA ASP A 426 12.51 -26.69 -3.72
C ASP A 426 13.96 -26.28 -3.41
N PRO A 427 14.41 -26.43 -2.14
CA PRO A 427 15.79 -26.15 -1.74
C PRO A 427 16.84 -26.95 -2.53
N GLU A 428 16.53 -28.17 -2.98
CA GLU A 428 17.50 -29.06 -3.65
C GLU A 428 17.97 -28.52 -5.00
N ARG A 429 17.28 -27.53 -5.58
CA ARG A 429 17.77 -26.74 -6.73
C ARG A 429 19.11 -26.06 -6.48
N PHE A 430 19.46 -25.88 -5.20
CA PHE A 430 20.65 -25.20 -4.73
C PHE A 430 21.65 -26.14 -4.08
N ASN A 431 21.55 -27.45 -4.30
CA ASN A 431 22.65 -28.35 -4.00
C ASN A 431 23.88 -28.01 -4.88
N GLU A 432 25.04 -28.53 -4.49
CA GLU A 432 26.32 -28.16 -5.11
C GLU A 432 26.39 -28.54 -6.60
N GLU A 433 25.78 -29.66 -6.99
CA GLU A 433 25.73 -30.11 -8.40
C GLU A 433 24.88 -29.16 -9.26
N ASN A 434 23.64 -28.87 -8.82
CA ASN A 434 22.72 -28.01 -9.52
C ASN A 434 23.22 -26.56 -9.62
N LYS A 435 23.91 -26.06 -8.58
CA LYS A 435 24.58 -24.75 -8.61
C LYS A 435 25.67 -24.70 -9.68
N ARG A 436 26.51 -25.74 -9.80
CA ARG A 436 27.62 -25.79 -10.77
C ARG A 436 27.12 -25.88 -12.21
N ASN A 437 26.04 -26.63 -12.44
CA ASN A 437 25.47 -26.82 -13.77
C ASN A 437 24.63 -25.61 -14.24
N ARG A 438 24.30 -24.69 -13.34
CA ARG A 438 23.47 -23.53 -13.65
C ARG A 438 24.21 -22.52 -14.53
N PRO A 439 23.61 -22.03 -15.62
CA PRO A 439 24.22 -20.97 -16.42
C PRO A 439 24.48 -19.69 -15.61
N SER A 440 25.57 -18.99 -15.94
CA SER A 440 25.86 -17.68 -15.33
C SER A 440 24.76 -16.65 -15.66
N CYS A 441 24.54 -15.69 -14.75
CA CYS A 441 23.59 -14.58 -14.94
C CYS A 441 22.11 -15.01 -15.07
N VAL A 442 21.71 -16.11 -14.42
CA VAL A 442 20.29 -16.51 -14.28
C VAL A 442 19.80 -16.47 -12.83
N TYR A 443 20.71 -16.54 -11.86
CA TYR A 443 20.41 -16.39 -10.43
C TYR A 443 21.37 -15.39 -9.81
N PHE A 444 20.85 -14.24 -9.39
CA PHE A 444 21.66 -13.13 -8.87
C PHE A 444 20.85 -12.25 -7.91
N PRO A 445 20.33 -12.79 -6.79
CA PRO A 445 19.52 -12.03 -5.83
C PRO A 445 20.26 -10.84 -5.21
N PHE A 446 21.60 -10.89 -5.20
CA PHE A 446 22.46 -9.80 -4.75
C PHE A 446 22.99 -8.94 -5.90
N GLY A 447 22.44 -9.06 -7.11
CA GLY A 447 23.02 -8.50 -8.33
C GLY A 447 24.29 -9.23 -8.76
N GLU A 448 24.89 -8.75 -9.86
CA GLU A 448 26.06 -9.37 -10.49
C GLU A 448 27.03 -8.27 -10.97
N GLY A 449 28.31 -8.61 -11.08
CA GLY A 449 29.37 -7.70 -11.54
C GLY A 449 29.76 -6.62 -10.51
N PRO A 450 30.41 -5.52 -10.93
CA PRO A 450 30.96 -4.52 -10.00
C PRO A 450 29.91 -3.83 -9.09
N HIS A 451 28.64 -3.83 -9.51
CA HIS A 451 27.50 -3.26 -8.76
C HIS A 451 26.77 -4.30 -7.88
N ALA A 452 27.30 -5.53 -7.75
CA ALA A 452 26.77 -6.53 -6.84
C ALA A 452 26.71 -5.99 -5.39
N CYS A 453 25.79 -6.50 -4.58
CA CYS A 453 25.54 -6.03 -3.23
C CYS A 453 26.81 -6.12 -2.38
N ILE A 454 27.18 -5.02 -1.73
CA ILE A 454 28.34 -4.98 -0.82
C ILE A 454 28.07 -5.76 0.47
N GLY A 455 26.80 -5.78 0.90
CA GLY A 455 26.35 -6.37 2.15
C GLY A 455 25.86 -7.80 2.02
N ASN A 456 26.16 -8.52 0.92
CA ASN A 456 25.64 -9.88 0.70
C ASN A 456 25.93 -10.83 1.87
N ARG A 457 27.16 -10.83 2.38
CA ARG A 457 27.59 -11.65 3.52
C ARG A 457 26.89 -11.24 4.81
N PHE A 458 26.71 -9.93 5.01
CA PHE A 458 26.04 -9.38 6.19
C PHE A 458 24.55 -9.74 6.20
N GLY A 459 23.83 -9.51 5.11
CA GLY A 459 22.41 -9.84 4.99
C GLY A 459 22.13 -11.34 5.11
N LEU A 460 22.97 -12.19 4.49
CA LEU A 460 22.88 -13.64 4.67
C LEU A 460 23.12 -14.05 6.13
N LEU A 461 24.16 -13.52 6.77
CA LEU A 461 24.48 -13.83 8.16
C LEU A 461 23.33 -13.45 9.10
N GLN A 462 22.80 -12.24 8.96
CA GLN A 462 21.64 -11.77 9.73
C GLN A 462 20.43 -12.67 9.53
N THR A 463 20.06 -12.96 8.29
CA THR A 463 18.88 -13.79 7.99
C THR A 463 19.04 -15.22 8.51
N LYS A 464 20.22 -15.82 8.32
CA LYS A 464 20.55 -17.14 8.86
C LYS A 464 20.46 -17.18 10.38
N LEU A 465 20.97 -16.15 11.06
CA LEU A 465 20.87 -16.04 12.52
C LEU A 465 19.42 -15.98 12.99
N THR A 466 18.57 -15.22 12.30
CA THR A 466 17.13 -15.14 12.64
C THR A 466 16.45 -16.50 12.48
N LEU A 467 16.62 -17.14 11.32
CA LEU A 467 16.03 -18.45 11.05
C LEU A 467 16.54 -19.52 12.02
N LEU A 468 17.87 -19.60 12.21
CA LEU A 468 18.48 -20.54 13.15
C LEU A 468 17.92 -20.34 14.55
N LYS A 469 17.83 -19.09 15.02
CA LYS A 469 17.35 -18.82 16.38
C LYS A 469 15.88 -19.19 16.55
N ILE A 470 15.01 -18.77 15.64
CA ILE A 470 13.58 -19.10 15.69
C ILE A 470 13.38 -20.61 15.60
N LEU A 471 13.97 -21.27 14.60
CA LEU A 471 13.79 -22.70 14.35
C LEU A 471 14.52 -23.61 15.33
N SER A 472 15.45 -23.10 16.15
CA SER A 472 16.02 -23.87 17.26
C SER A 472 15.08 -23.97 18.47
N LYS A 473 14.03 -23.14 18.53
CA LYS A 473 13.08 -23.10 19.66
C LYS A 473 11.64 -23.36 19.26
N CYS A 474 11.24 -22.91 18.07
CA CYS A 474 9.85 -22.84 17.65
C CYS A 474 9.63 -23.58 16.34
N GLU A 475 8.45 -24.17 16.20
CA GLU A 475 7.90 -24.57 14.91
C GLU A 475 6.98 -23.46 14.42
N VAL A 476 6.99 -23.20 13.12
CA VAL A 476 6.13 -22.19 12.50
C VAL A 476 5.08 -22.89 11.66
N THR A 477 3.82 -22.53 11.86
CA THR A 477 2.67 -23.10 11.15
C THR A 477 1.73 -21.98 10.69
N LEU A 478 0.86 -22.29 9.73
CA LEU A 478 -0.11 -21.34 9.20
C LEU A 478 -1.23 -21.08 10.22
N CYS A 479 -1.72 -19.85 10.28
CA CYS A 479 -2.92 -19.47 11.04
C CYS A 479 -4.07 -19.08 10.10
N LYS A 480 -5.26 -18.78 10.67
CA LYS A 480 -6.46 -18.44 9.89
C LYS A 480 -6.33 -17.14 9.11
N GLU A 481 -5.48 -16.24 9.59
CA GLU A 481 -5.17 -14.94 9.01
C GLU A 481 -4.10 -15.04 7.90
N THR A 482 -3.49 -16.21 7.69
CA THR A 482 -2.44 -16.35 6.67
C THR A 482 -3.03 -16.44 5.27
N LEU A 483 -2.65 -15.50 4.38
CA LEU A 483 -3.03 -15.54 2.97
C LEU A 483 -2.23 -16.63 2.22
N VAL A 484 -2.95 -17.57 1.61
CA VAL A 484 -2.37 -18.64 0.78
C VAL A 484 -3.10 -18.66 -0.58
N PRO A 485 -2.40 -18.37 -1.71
CA PRO A 485 -0.99 -17.97 -1.81
C PRO A 485 -0.74 -16.56 -1.25
N VAL A 486 0.53 -16.24 -0.97
CA VAL A 486 0.93 -14.91 -0.50
C VAL A 486 0.55 -13.84 -1.52
N VAL A 487 -0.02 -12.75 -1.02
CA VAL A 487 -0.35 -11.57 -1.82
C VAL A 487 0.76 -10.54 -1.64
N ILE A 488 1.29 -10.03 -2.74
CA ILE A 488 2.33 -9.00 -2.74
C ILE A 488 1.69 -7.63 -2.70
N ASP A 489 2.23 -6.73 -1.89
CA ASP A 489 1.76 -5.35 -1.81
C ASP A 489 1.97 -4.63 -3.16
N PRO A 490 0.89 -4.21 -3.86
CA PRO A 490 1.01 -3.53 -5.14
C PRO A 490 1.59 -2.11 -5.03
N LYS A 491 1.59 -1.52 -3.82
CA LYS A 491 2.19 -0.22 -3.52
C LYS A 491 3.69 -0.33 -3.26
N GLY A 492 4.20 -1.54 -3.02
CA GLY A 492 5.61 -1.81 -2.75
C GLY A 492 6.52 -1.56 -3.96
N ALA A 493 7.53 -0.70 -3.79
CA ALA A 493 8.64 -0.61 -4.76
C ALA A 493 9.56 -1.85 -4.70
N MET A 494 9.51 -2.57 -3.58
CA MET A 494 10.16 -3.85 -3.30
C MET A 494 9.12 -4.97 -3.17
N THR A 495 9.56 -6.21 -3.31
CA THR A 495 8.73 -7.41 -3.11
C THR A 495 8.48 -7.57 -1.61
N VAL A 496 7.30 -7.18 -1.13
CA VAL A 496 6.89 -7.35 0.27
C VAL A 496 5.47 -7.95 0.32
N PRO A 497 5.13 -8.74 1.35
CA PRO A 497 3.76 -9.21 1.52
C PRO A 497 2.81 -8.04 1.82
N LEU A 498 1.56 -8.17 1.38
CA LEU A 498 0.49 -7.23 1.68
C LEU A 498 0.25 -7.16 3.19
N ASP A 499 0.25 -5.95 3.75
CA ASP A 499 -0.11 -5.71 5.15
C ASP A 499 -1.63 -5.56 5.24
N GLU A 500 -2.30 -6.50 5.91
CA GLU A 500 -3.77 -6.57 5.98
C GLU A 500 -4.38 -5.53 6.94
N PHE A 501 -3.55 -4.93 7.82
CA PHE A 501 -3.97 -3.94 8.82
C PHE A 501 -3.55 -2.52 8.43
N ASP A 502 -3.97 -2.08 7.25
CA ASP A 502 -3.87 -0.66 6.88
C ASP A 502 -4.87 0.14 7.73
N GLY A 503 -4.37 0.97 8.66
CA GLY A 503 -5.20 1.86 9.48
C GLY A 503 -6.11 2.77 8.64
N ASP A 504 -5.76 2.98 7.38
CA ASP A 504 -6.56 3.71 6.41
C ASP A 504 -7.88 3.00 6.08
N VAL A 505 -7.93 1.65 6.07
CA VAL A 505 -9.16 0.88 5.81
C VAL A 505 -10.14 1.04 6.97
N LEU A 506 -9.67 0.93 8.22
CA LEU A 506 -10.50 1.17 9.40
C LEU A 506 -11.01 2.61 9.44
N THR A 507 -10.14 3.56 9.12
CA THR A 507 -10.50 4.99 9.03
C THR A 507 -11.55 5.23 7.94
N ALA A 508 -11.38 4.63 6.76
CA ALA A 508 -12.33 4.74 5.65
C ALA A 508 -13.70 4.14 6.01
N GLN A 509 -13.73 2.99 6.69
CA GLN A 509 -14.98 2.41 7.19
C GLN A 509 -15.65 3.31 8.22
N ALA A 510 -14.90 3.86 9.18
CA ALA A 510 -15.43 4.79 10.18
C ALA A 510 -16.00 6.06 9.55
N VAL A 511 -15.30 6.65 8.57
CA VAL A 511 -15.79 7.80 7.78
C VAL A 511 -17.05 7.43 7.01
N THR A 512 -17.10 6.23 6.42
CA THR A 512 -18.30 5.75 5.71
C THR A 512 -19.50 5.66 6.64
N PHE A 513 -19.35 5.10 7.85
CA PHE A 513 -20.43 5.07 8.85
C PHE A 513 -20.88 6.46 9.28
N PHE A 514 -19.93 7.39 9.49
CA PHE A 514 -20.24 8.77 9.86
C PHE A 514 -21.01 9.49 8.73
N SER A 515 -20.48 9.48 7.50
CA SER A 515 -21.11 10.14 6.35
C SER A 515 -22.48 9.53 6.01
N ALA A 516 -22.61 8.20 6.04
CA ALA A 516 -23.88 7.54 5.71
C ALA A 516 -24.98 7.81 6.75
N GLY A 517 -24.63 7.92 8.04
CA GLY A 517 -25.59 8.08 9.13
C GLY A 517 -25.96 9.53 9.47
N PHE A 518 -25.12 10.50 9.10
CA PHE A 518 -25.29 11.91 9.50
C PHE A 518 -26.34 12.65 8.68
N ASP A 519 -26.07 12.93 7.39
CA ASP A 519 -26.94 13.79 6.57
C ASP A 519 -28.31 13.14 6.27
N THR A 520 -28.36 11.82 6.10
CA THR A 520 -29.59 11.09 5.80
C THR A 520 -30.60 11.15 6.96
N SER A 521 -30.12 10.97 8.20
CA SER A 521 -30.96 11.04 9.40
C SER A 521 -31.40 12.46 9.69
N ALA A 522 -30.50 13.43 9.56
CA ALA A 522 -30.81 14.86 9.76
C ALA A 522 -31.85 15.33 8.75
N GLY A 523 -31.67 15.01 7.46
CA GLY A 523 -32.62 15.33 6.40
C GLY A 523 -34.02 14.78 6.70
N LEU A 524 -34.14 13.52 7.13
CA LEU A 524 -35.43 12.93 7.47
C LEU A 524 -36.13 13.64 8.64
N ILE A 525 -35.39 14.00 9.69
CA ILE A 525 -35.94 14.76 10.82
C ILE A 525 -36.49 16.10 10.32
N VAL A 526 -35.71 16.83 9.51
CA VAL A 526 -36.10 18.16 9.03
C VAL A 526 -37.33 18.08 8.11
N PHE A 527 -37.38 17.13 7.16
CA PHE A 527 -38.56 16.95 6.31
C PHE A 527 -39.79 16.50 7.10
N THR A 528 -39.60 15.67 8.14
CA THR A 528 -40.71 15.29 9.03
C THR A 528 -41.27 16.52 9.76
N LEU A 529 -40.40 17.37 10.31
CA LEU A 529 -40.82 18.60 10.97
C LEU A 529 -41.49 19.58 10.00
N TYR A 530 -41.03 19.66 8.76
CA TYR A 530 -41.64 20.47 7.71
C TYR A 530 -43.08 20.03 7.43
N GLU A 531 -43.31 18.74 7.17
CA GLU A 531 -44.66 18.21 6.91
C GLU A 531 -45.56 18.37 8.15
N LEU A 532 -45.04 18.09 9.34
CA LEU A 532 -45.80 18.28 10.58
C LEU A 532 -46.15 19.76 10.83
N ALA A 533 -45.31 20.71 10.42
CA ALA A 533 -45.63 22.13 10.52
C ALA A 533 -46.79 22.52 9.59
N LEU A 534 -46.87 21.92 8.40
CA LEU A 534 -47.99 22.12 7.47
C LEU A 534 -49.27 21.41 7.91
N HIS A 535 -49.14 20.34 8.70
CA HIS A 535 -50.24 19.46 9.12
C HIS A 535 -50.36 19.38 10.64
N LEU A 536 -50.88 20.45 11.27
CA LEU A 536 -51.02 20.56 12.72
C LEU A 536 -51.93 19.48 13.34
N ASP A 537 -52.92 18.99 12.61
CA ASP A 537 -53.78 17.88 13.01
C ASP A 537 -52.99 16.56 13.17
N ILE A 538 -52.10 16.26 12.23
CA ILE A 538 -51.18 15.11 12.29
C ILE A 538 -50.18 15.31 13.42
N GLN A 539 -49.61 16.52 13.57
CA GLN A 539 -48.67 16.86 14.64
C GLN A 539 -49.29 16.70 16.03
N ASN A 540 -50.54 17.13 16.21
CA ASN A 540 -51.26 16.99 17.46
C ASN A 540 -51.59 15.53 17.78
N THR A 541 -51.93 14.73 16.77
CA THR A 541 -52.16 13.28 16.93
C THR A 541 -50.89 12.56 17.35
N LEU A 542 -49.77 12.85 16.69
CA LEU A 542 -48.46 12.31 17.05
C LEU A 542 -48.01 12.74 18.45
N ARG A 543 -48.26 14.00 18.82
CA ARG A 543 -47.96 14.50 20.18
C ARG A 543 -48.75 13.76 21.26
N LYS A 544 -50.03 13.48 21.02
CA LYS A 544 -50.85 12.68 21.95
C LYS A 544 -50.28 11.28 22.16
N GLU A 545 -49.85 10.62 21.08
CA GLU A 545 -49.16 9.32 21.18
C GLU A 545 -47.88 9.40 22.02
N ILE A 546 -47.04 10.41 21.76
CA ILE A 546 -45.80 10.65 22.53
C ILE A 546 -46.12 10.87 24.02
N HIS A 547 -47.08 11.73 24.34
CA HIS A 547 -47.47 12.03 25.72
C HIS A 547 -48.03 10.79 26.43
N GLN A 548 -48.87 10.01 25.76
CA GLN A 548 -49.41 8.77 26.31
C GLN A 548 -48.29 7.75 26.58
N ALA A 549 -47.36 7.57 25.65
CA ALA A 549 -46.24 6.65 25.83
C ALA A 549 -45.30 7.07 26.97
N LEU A 550 -45.03 8.38 27.11
CA LEU A 550 -44.23 8.91 28.21
C LEU A 550 -44.93 8.81 29.56
N ASN A 551 -46.25 9.03 29.61
CA ASN A 551 -47.02 8.87 30.84
C ASN A 551 -47.02 7.40 31.29
N ASN A 552 -47.09 6.45 30.35
CA ASN A 552 -47.02 5.01 30.65
C ASN A 552 -45.61 4.55 31.09
N SER A 553 -44.57 5.39 30.94
CA SER A 553 -43.18 5.07 31.27
C SER A 553 -42.57 5.97 32.35
N ASP A 554 -43.40 6.61 33.19
CA ASP A 554 -42.97 7.57 34.23
C ASP A 554 -42.09 8.72 33.68
N GLY A 555 -42.37 9.16 32.45
CA GLY A 555 -41.62 10.20 31.75
C GLY A 555 -40.25 9.76 31.22
N LYS A 556 -39.90 8.46 31.31
CA LYS A 556 -38.62 7.93 30.84
C LYS A 556 -38.68 7.57 29.36
N ILE A 557 -37.66 8.01 28.61
CA ILE A 557 -37.47 7.62 27.21
C ILE A 557 -36.54 6.41 27.18
N THR A 558 -37.11 5.21 27.10
CA THR A 558 -36.37 3.94 26.96
C THR A 558 -36.37 3.48 25.51
N TYR A 559 -35.52 2.50 25.19
CA TYR A 559 -35.51 1.86 23.87
C TYR A 559 -36.89 1.32 23.49
N ASP A 560 -37.55 0.61 24.41
CA ASP A 560 -38.88 0.03 24.19
C ASP A 560 -39.93 1.10 23.87
N VAL A 561 -39.92 2.21 24.61
CA VAL A 561 -40.83 3.35 24.37
C VAL A 561 -40.61 3.95 22.98
N ILE A 562 -39.36 4.11 22.53
CA ILE A 562 -39.06 4.67 21.20
C ILE A 562 -39.55 3.72 20.10
N MET A 563 -39.41 2.41 20.32
CA MET A 563 -39.78 1.40 19.33
C MET A 563 -41.29 1.10 19.33
N SER A 564 -42.05 1.49 20.35
CA SER A 564 -43.48 1.20 20.52
C SER A 564 -44.41 2.38 20.18
N LEU A 565 -44.13 3.13 19.11
CA LEU A 565 -44.91 4.31 18.67
C LEU A 565 -45.44 4.09 17.24
N PRO A 566 -46.57 3.38 17.05
CA PRO A 566 -47.08 3.01 15.73
C PRO A 566 -47.43 4.22 14.83
N TYR A 567 -47.97 5.30 15.37
CA TYR A 567 -48.29 6.50 14.60
C TYR A 567 -47.03 7.29 14.24
N MET A 568 -46.02 7.33 15.12
CA MET A 568 -44.68 7.83 14.76
C MET A 568 -44.08 7.04 13.59
N ASP A 569 -44.21 5.70 13.58
CA ASP A 569 -43.77 4.86 12.46
C ASP A 569 -44.47 5.21 11.15
N MET A 570 -45.77 5.49 11.22
CA MET A 570 -46.57 5.93 10.07
C MET A 570 -46.09 7.28 9.52
N VAL A 571 -45.90 8.26 10.40
CA VAL A 571 -45.41 9.60 10.03
C VAL A 571 -44.01 9.52 9.41
N VAL A 572 -43.07 8.81 10.04
CA VAL A 572 -41.71 8.66 9.52
C VAL A 572 -41.71 7.92 8.18
N SER A 573 -42.57 6.91 8.02
CA SER A 573 -42.68 6.17 6.75
C SER A 573 -43.22 7.02 5.62
N GLU A 574 -44.25 7.84 5.88
CA GLU A 574 -44.78 8.77 4.88
C GLU A 574 -43.78 9.87 4.52
N THR A 575 -42.99 10.35 5.48
CA THR A 575 -41.87 11.27 5.16
C THR A 575 -40.84 10.58 4.26
N LEU A 576 -40.45 9.33 4.54
CA LEU A 576 -39.51 8.57 3.72
C LEU A 576 -40.07 8.26 2.32
N ARG A 577 -41.38 8.09 2.17
CA ARG A 577 -42.02 7.94 0.87
C ARG A 577 -41.88 9.23 0.05
N LYS A 578 -42.23 10.37 0.65
CA LYS A 578 -42.27 11.68 -0.02
C LYS A 578 -40.89 12.29 -0.24
N TYR A 579 -39.97 12.09 0.70
CA TYR A 579 -38.60 12.62 0.68
C TYR A 579 -37.57 11.51 0.97
N PRO A 580 -37.44 10.48 0.12
CA PRO A 580 -36.43 9.47 0.29
C PRO A 580 -35.04 10.12 0.13
N PRO A 581 -34.07 9.89 1.06
CA PRO A 581 -32.74 10.47 0.95
C PRO A 581 -32.04 10.17 -0.40
N LEU A 582 -32.32 8.99 -0.97
CA LEU A 582 -31.93 8.60 -2.33
C LEU A 582 -33.17 8.29 -3.16
N GLY A 583 -33.35 8.99 -4.27
CA GLY A 583 -34.50 8.81 -5.16
C GLY A 583 -34.41 7.61 -6.12
N PHE A 584 -33.31 6.87 -6.11
CA PHE A 584 -33.11 5.71 -6.98
C PHE A 584 -32.17 4.69 -6.35
N LEU A 585 -32.22 3.45 -6.84
CA LEU A 585 -31.21 2.43 -6.60
C LEU A 585 -30.56 2.06 -7.93
N ASN A 586 -29.28 1.71 -7.92
CA ASN A 586 -28.57 1.24 -9.10
C ASN A 586 -27.97 -0.16 -8.88
N ARG A 587 -27.92 -0.95 -9.97
CA ARG A 587 -27.29 -2.26 -10.03
C ARG A 587 -26.50 -2.37 -11.34
N LYS A 588 -25.63 -3.38 -11.42
CA LYS A 588 -24.90 -3.75 -12.63
C LYS A 588 -25.03 -5.25 -12.80
N THR A 589 -25.42 -5.71 -13.99
CA THR A 589 -25.49 -7.14 -14.29
C THR A 589 -24.10 -7.75 -14.33
N MET A 590 -23.89 -8.84 -13.60
CA MET A 590 -22.60 -9.53 -13.56
C MET A 590 -22.45 -10.56 -14.70
N GLU A 591 -23.58 -11.01 -15.24
CA GLU A 591 -23.72 -11.97 -16.33
C GLU A 591 -24.98 -11.62 -17.14
N THR A 592 -25.08 -12.13 -18.36
CA THR A 592 -26.28 -11.93 -19.20
C THR A 592 -27.48 -12.61 -18.54
N TYR A 593 -28.56 -11.86 -18.33
CA TYR A 593 -29.69 -12.24 -17.50
C TYR A 593 -31.02 -11.97 -18.19
N GLN A 594 -31.83 -13.02 -18.39
CA GLN A 594 -33.21 -12.89 -18.83
C GLN A 594 -34.09 -12.53 -17.62
N ILE A 595 -34.81 -11.40 -17.69
CA ILE A 595 -35.75 -11.06 -16.62
C ILE A 595 -36.95 -12.03 -16.67
N PRO A 596 -37.24 -12.77 -15.59
CA PRO A 596 -38.39 -13.67 -15.54
C PRO A 596 -39.69 -12.94 -15.84
N ASN A 597 -40.58 -13.57 -16.61
CA ASN A 597 -41.89 -13.04 -17.01
C ASN A 597 -41.87 -11.83 -17.96
N PHE A 598 -40.71 -11.37 -18.40
CA PHE A 598 -40.57 -10.33 -19.42
C PHE A 598 -39.76 -10.85 -20.60
N ASN A 599 -39.99 -10.33 -21.80
CA ASN A 599 -39.15 -10.59 -22.97
C ASN A 599 -37.97 -9.61 -23.03
N LEU A 600 -37.22 -9.49 -21.92
CA LEU A 600 -36.10 -8.57 -21.76
C LEU A 600 -34.84 -9.31 -21.30
N VAL A 601 -33.80 -9.28 -22.13
CA VAL A 601 -32.45 -9.76 -21.81
C VAL A 601 -31.59 -8.57 -21.42
N LEU A 602 -30.96 -8.63 -20.25
CA LEU A 602 -29.94 -7.69 -19.83
C LEU A 602 -28.57 -8.30 -20.09
N GLU A 603 -27.77 -7.69 -20.98
CA GLU A 603 -26.41 -8.16 -21.23
C GLU A 603 -25.50 -7.95 -20.02
N LYS A 604 -24.42 -8.73 -19.92
CA LYS A 604 -23.39 -8.52 -18.89
C LYS A 604 -22.88 -7.08 -18.89
N ASP A 605 -22.58 -6.57 -17.70
CA ASP A 605 -22.11 -5.22 -17.43
C ASP A 605 -23.11 -4.08 -17.68
N THR A 606 -24.38 -4.39 -17.96
CA THR A 606 -25.46 -3.43 -18.13
C THR A 606 -25.83 -2.77 -16.80
N PRO A 607 -25.79 -1.43 -16.69
CA PRO A 607 -26.30 -0.71 -15.53
C PRO A 607 -27.83 -0.70 -15.53
N VAL A 608 -28.42 -0.94 -14.36
CA VAL A 608 -29.87 -0.97 -14.14
C VAL A 608 -30.20 0.06 -13.05
N TYR A 609 -31.15 0.95 -13.34
CA TYR A 609 -31.64 1.95 -12.39
C TYR A 609 -33.08 1.65 -12.02
N ILE A 610 -33.36 1.62 -10.72
CA ILE A 610 -34.68 1.42 -10.15
C ILE A 610 -35.16 2.77 -9.63
N PRO A 611 -36.17 3.39 -10.26
CA PRO A 611 -36.60 4.75 -9.94
C PRO A 611 -37.51 4.75 -8.70
N MET A 612 -36.91 4.63 -7.50
CA MET A 612 -37.63 4.58 -6.23
C MET A 612 -38.58 5.77 -6.03
N LEU A 613 -38.12 6.99 -6.30
CA LEU A 613 -38.94 8.19 -6.14
C LEU A 613 -40.17 8.17 -7.05
N ALA A 614 -40.03 7.70 -8.29
CA ALA A 614 -41.14 7.59 -9.22
C ALA A 614 -42.17 6.56 -8.74
N LEU A 615 -41.72 5.40 -8.23
CA LEU A 615 -42.59 4.38 -7.65
C LEU A 615 -43.34 4.90 -6.40
N HIS A 616 -42.65 5.68 -5.56
CA HIS A 616 -43.23 6.31 -4.38
C HIS A 616 -44.27 7.39 -4.70
N TYR A 617 -44.22 7.96 -5.91
CA TYR A 617 -45.14 8.98 -6.42
C TYR A 617 -46.13 8.43 -7.46
N ASP A 618 -46.14 7.12 -7.70
CA ASP A 618 -47.05 6.52 -8.66
C ASP A 618 -48.47 6.44 -8.05
N PRO A 619 -49.49 7.09 -8.67
CA PRO A 619 -50.86 7.02 -8.19
C PRO A 619 -51.46 5.61 -8.17
N GLU A 620 -50.90 4.65 -8.93
CA GLU A 620 -51.31 3.24 -8.91
C GLU A 620 -51.06 2.61 -7.53
N TYR A 621 -49.92 2.90 -6.92
CA TYR A 621 -49.54 2.36 -5.60
C TYR A 621 -49.88 3.33 -4.47
N PHE A 622 -49.85 4.64 -4.72
CA PHE A 622 -50.07 5.69 -3.73
C PHE A 622 -51.10 6.72 -4.22
N PRO A 623 -52.42 6.47 -4.02
CA PRO A 623 -53.46 7.39 -4.48
C PRO A 623 -53.29 8.81 -3.90
N ASN A 624 -53.34 9.85 -4.73
CA ASN A 624 -53.00 11.25 -4.35
C ASN A 624 -51.59 11.38 -3.74
N PRO A 625 -50.52 11.03 -4.48
CA PRO A 625 -49.16 10.87 -3.95
C PRO A 625 -48.54 12.17 -3.37
N GLU A 626 -49.06 13.34 -3.74
CA GLU A 626 -48.62 14.64 -3.21
C GLU A 626 -49.12 14.92 -1.78
N LYS A 627 -50.25 14.32 -1.41
CA LYS A 627 -50.84 14.48 -0.07
C LYS A 627 -50.01 13.69 0.94
N PHE A 628 -49.53 14.38 1.97
CA PHE A 628 -48.90 13.76 3.14
C PHE A 628 -49.97 13.02 3.95
N ASP A 629 -49.94 11.69 3.91
CA ASP A 629 -50.95 10.84 4.52
C ASP A 629 -50.33 9.65 5.29
N PRO A 630 -50.09 9.78 6.60
CA PRO A 630 -49.55 8.71 7.43
C PRO A 630 -50.39 7.42 7.42
N GLU A 631 -51.70 7.50 7.18
CA GLU A 631 -52.60 6.33 7.19
C GLU A 631 -52.28 5.31 6.09
N ARG A 632 -51.52 5.70 5.05
CA ARG A 632 -50.97 4.75 4.06
C ARG A 632 -50.11 3.66 4.70
N PHE A 633 -49.56 3.94 5.86
CA PHE A 633 -48.62 3.08 6.57
C PHE A 633 -49.22 2.46 7.84
N ASN A 634 -50.55 2.44 7.99
CA ASN A 634 -51.19 1.64 9.03
C ASN A 634 -51.00 0.13 8.76
N GLU A 635 -51.28 -0.70 9.76
CA GLU A 635 -50.99 -2.14 9.69
C GLU A 635 -51.72 -2.86 8.53
N GLU A 636 -52.95 -2.48 8.23
CA GLU A 636 -53.73 -3.08 7.14
C GLU A 636 -53.18 -2.68 5.77
N ASN A 637 -52.93 -1.39 5.55
CA ASN A 637 -52.42 -0.86 4.30
C ASN A 637 -50.99 -1.34 4.01
N LYS A 638 -50.12 -1.42 5.03
CA LYS A 638 -48.78 -1.99 4.90
C LYS A 638 -48.81 -3.44 4.43
N ARG A 639 -49.73 -4.26 4.95
CA ARG A 639 -49.85 -5.68 4.56
C ARG A 639 -50.35 -5.85 3.12
N ASN A 640 -51.18 -4.93 2.65
CA ASN A 640 -51.76 -4.97 1.31
C ASN A 640 -50.88 -4.29 0.25
N MET A 641 -49.80 -3.62 0.65
CA MET A 641 -48.87 -2.95 -0.25
C MET A 641 -48.09 -3.98 -1.09
N PRO A 642 -48.04 -3.83 -2.43
CA PRO A 642 -47.24 -4.71 -3.27
C PRO A 642 -45.77 -4.74 -2.84
N SER A 643 -45.12 -5.89 -2.98
CA SER A 643 -43.69 -6.01 -2.70
C SER A 643 -42.89 -5.10 -3.66
N CYS A 644 -41.78 -4.56 -3.19
CA CYS A 644 -40.87 -3.74 -3.99
C CYS A 644 -41.50 -2.46 -4.59
N VAL A 645 -42.46 -1.84 -3.90
CA VAL A 645 -42.96 -0.48 -4.23
C VAL A 645 -42.62 0.58 -3.18
N TYR A 646 -42.30 0.16 -1.95
CA TYR A 646 -41.80 1.02 -0.87
C TYR A 646 -40.55 0.39 -0.23
N PHE A 647 -39.39 0.99 -0.46
CA PHE A 647 -38.10 0.45 -0.02
C PHE A 647 -37.08 1.58 0.22
N PRO A 648 -37.38 2.55 1.11
CA PRO A 648 -36.53 3.74 1.33
C PRO A 648 -35.15 3.41 1.93
N PHE A 649 -35.01 2.23 2.53
CA PHE A 649 -33.73 1.69 3.01
C PHE A 649 -33.13 0.65 2.06
N GLY A 650 -33.65 0.52 0.84
CA GLY A 650 -33.36 -0.59 -0.05
C GLY A 650 -33.99 -1.90 0.43
N ASP A 651 -33.76 -2.97 -0.35
CA ASP A 651 -34.27 -4.32 -0.07
C ASP A 651 -33.23 -5.39 -0.47
N GLY A 652 -33.39 -6.60 0.06
CA GLY A 652 -32.51 -7.74 -0.15
C GLY A 652 -31.13 -7.61 0.52
N PRO A 653 -30.10 -8.34 0.04
CA PRO A 653 -28.75 -8.36 0.64
C PRO A 653 -28.02 -7.01 0.67
N HIS A 654 -28.51 -6.02 -0.09
CA HIS A 654 -27.99 -4.66 -0.13
C HIS A 654 -28.90 -3.65 0.58
N ALA A 655 -29.84 -4.11 1.42
CA ALA A 655 -30.61 -3.24 2.29
C ALA A 655 -29.68 -2.52 3.28
N CYS A 656 -30.06 -1.30 3.66
CA CYS A 656 -29.29 -0.45 4.56
C CYS A 656 -29.08 -1.14 5.90
N ILE A 657 -27.82 -1.46 6.19
CA ILE A 657 -27.39 -2.09 7.45
C ILE A 657 -27.71 -1.21 8.68
N GLY A 658 -27.78 0.12 8.49
CA GLY A 658 -28.02 1.10 9.54
C GLY A 658 -29.49 1.41 9.83
N ASN A 659 -30.47 0.76 9.16
CA ASN A 659 -31.88 1.16 9.23
C ASN A 659 -32.44 1.22 10.66
N ARG A 660 -32.16 0.23 11.51
CA ARG A 660 -32.63 0.18 12.91
C ARG A 660 -32.05 1.30 13.75
N PHE A 661 -30.76 1.60 13.56
CA PHE A 661 -30.09 2.68 14.28
C PHE A 661 -30.58 4.06 13.83
N ALA A 662 -30.77 4.25 12.52
CA ALA A 662 -31.32 5.48 11.96
C ALA A 662 -32.73 5.77 12.51
N LEU A 663 -33.64 4.78 12.45
CA LEU A 663 -35.01 4.93 12.96
C LEU A 663 -35.03 5.23 14.47
N LEU A 664 -34.18 4.57 15.26
CA LEU A 664 -34.04 4.86 16.69
C LEU A 664 -33.63 6.32 16.93
N LEU A 665 -32.59 6.80 16.24
CA LEU A 665 -32.06 8.16 16.36
C LEU A 665 -33.12 9.21 15.97
N ILE A 666 -33.79 8.99 14.84
CA ILE A 666 -34.80 9.90 14.29
C ILE A 666 -36.00 10.01 15.23
N LYS A 667 -36.54 8.87 15.67
CA LYS A 667 -37.68 8.85 16.61
C LYS A 667 -37.31 9.52 17.93
N LEU A 668 -36.11 9.25 18.48
CA LEU A 668 -35.63 9.90 19.70
C LEU A 668 -35.61 11.44 19.56
N ALA A 669 -35.07 11.95 18.44
CA ALA A 669 -35.03 13.37 18.17
C ALA A 669 -36.44 13.97 18.07
N LEU A 670 -37.34 13.33 17.30
CA LEU A 670 -38.73 13.78 17.15
C LEU A 670 -39.49 13.75 18.47
N ILE A 671 -39.36 12.72 19.29
CA ILE A 671 -39.94 12.64 20.64
C ILE A 671 -39.48 13.83 21.48
N LYS A 672 -38.16 14.10 21.52
CA LYS A 672 -37.61 15.19 22.34
C LYS A 672 -38.11 16.57 21.88
N MET A 673 -38.25 16.78 20.58
CA MET A 673 -38.73 18.04 20.01
C MET A 673 -40.24 18.19 20.21
N LEU A 674 -41.04 17.24 19.73
CA LEU A 674 -42.50 17.36 19.66
C LEU A 674 -43.20 17.22 21.02
N ASN A 675 -42.54 16.58 22.00
CA ASN A 675 -43.04 16.52 23.38
C ASN A 675 -43.19 17.92 24.01
N LYS A 676 -42.27 18.83 23.70
CA LYS A 676 -42.19 20.16 24.34
C LYS A 676 -42.55 21.31 23.41
N TYR A 677 -42.45 21.10 22.11
CA TYR A 677 -42.55 22.16 21.13
C TYR A 677 -43.57 21.83 20.06
N GLU A 678 -44.20 22.90 19.57
CA GLU A 678 -45.00 22.90 18.38
C GLU A 678 -44.25 23.64 17.27
N VAL A 679 -44.22 23.02 16.09
CA VAL A 679 -43.61 23.60 14.89
C VAL A 679 -44.69 24.08 13.93
N THR A 680 -44.51 25.28 13.37
CA THR A 680 -45.42 25.91 12.41
C THR A 680 -44.61 26.59 11.29
N PRO A 681 -45.19 26.87 10.12
CA PRO A 681 -44.50 27.63 9.08
C PRO A 681 -44.25 29.08 9.53
N CYS A 682 -43.25 29.71 8.94
CA CYS A 682 -42.94 31.13 9.07
C CYS A 682 -42.87 31.78 7.68
N GLU A 683 -42.67 33.10 7.62
CA GLU A 683 -42.60 33.85 6.35
C GLU A 683 -41.48 33.36 5.41
N LYS A 684 -40.44 32.71 5.96
CA LYS A 684 -39.32 32.15 5.18
C LYS A 684 -39.52 30.68 4.79
N THR A 685 -40.59 30.04 5.24
CA THR A 685 -40.87 28.64 4.89
C THR A 685 -41.31 28.54 3.42
N MET A 686 -40.58 27.78 2.61
CA MET A 686 -40.95 27.54 1.21
C MET A 686 -42.10 26.53 1.13
N ILE A 687 -43.21 26.92 0.51
CA ILE A 687 -44.40 26.08 0.31
C ILE A 687 -44.87 26.30 -1.15
N PRO A 688 -44.87 25.26 -2.01
CA PRO A 688 -44.44 23.88 -1.75
C PRO A 688 -42.92 23.75 -1.54
N MET A 689 -42.47 22.60 -1.02
CA MET A 689 -41.06 22.28 -0.86
C MET A 689 -40.35 22.26 -2.21
N ILE A 690 -39.18 22.91 -2.30
CA ILE A 690 -38.32 22.89 -3.48
C ILE A 690 -37.04 22.13 -3.13
N ILE A 691 -36.73 21.08 -3.89
CA ILE A 691 -35.51 20.28 -3.73
C ILE A 691 -34.35 20.97 -4.44
N ASP A 692 -33.19 21.00 -3.80
CA ASP A 692 -31.98 21.59 -4.37
C ASP A 692 -31.38 20.68 -5.46
N PRO A 693 -31.28 21.13 -6.72
CA PRO A 693 -30.70 20.31 -7.77
C PRO A 693 -29.18 20.12 -7.66
N ALA A 694 -28.49 20.88 -6.79
CA ALA A 694 -27.06 20.78 -6.59
C ALA A 694 -26.66 19.69 -5.57
N LEU A 695 -27.61 19.15 -4.81
CA LEU A 695 -27.33 18.14 -3.78
C LEU A 695 -27.33 16.72 -4.37
N SER A 696 -26.42 15.88 -3.86
CA SER A 696 -26.37 14.45 -4.23
C SER A 696 -27.42 13.61 -3.50
N LEU A 697 -27.97 14.12 -2.41
CA LEU A 697 -29.08 13.54 -1.65
C LEU A 697 -30.28 14.48 -1.71
N THR A 698 -31.49 13.95 -1.51
CA THR A 698 -32.71 14.76 -1.41
C THR A 698 -32.58 15.76 -0.25
N GLY A 699 -32.57 17.05 -0.57
CA GLY A 699 -32.47 18.12 0.41
C GLY A 699 -33.17 19.41 -0.05
N PRO A 700 -33.55 20.29 0.87
CA PRO A 700 -34.25 21.53 0.54
C PRO A 700 -33.33 22.51 -0.19
N LEU A 701 -33.89 23.38 -1.04
CA LEU A 701 -33.17 24.44 -1.74
C LEU A 701 -32.34 25.28 -0.76
N ASN A 702 -31.06 25.50 -1.08
CA ASN A 702 -30.07 26.17 -0.23
C ASN A 702 -29.74 25.41 1.08
N SER A 703 -30.11 24.12 1.18
CA SER A 703 -29.88 23.27 2.34
C SER A 703 -30.50 23.79 3.65
N VAL A 704 -31.57 24.59 3.59
CA VAL A 704 -32.21 25.19 4.77
C VAL A 704 -33.74 25.08 4.74
N ILE A 705 -34.33 24.83 5.91
CA ILE A 705 -35.77 24.94 6.17
C ILE A 705 -35.96 25.84 7.38
N TYR A 706 -36.78 26.89 7.22
CA TYR A 706 -37.16 27.79 8.31
C TYR A 706 -38.52 27.37 8.85
N LEU A 707 -38.65 27.20 10.16
CA LEU A 707 -39.90 26.93 10.87
C LEU A 707 -39.96 27.77 12.14
N ASN A 708 -41.16 28.15 12.56
CA ASN A 708 -41.44 28.69 13.89
C ASN A 708 -41.54 27.53 14.88
N MET A 709 -40.82 27.62 16.00
CA MET A 709 -40.88 26.64 17.08
C MET A 709 -41.30 27.35 18.37
N ARG A 710 -42.47 26.99 18.89
CA ARG A 710 -43.01 27.53 20.16
C ARG A 710 -43.15 26.42 21.17
N LYS A 711 -43.07 26.75 22.47
CA LYS A 711 -43.36 25.77 23.52
C LYS A 711 -44.85 25.38 23.39
N ALA A 712 -45.14 24.09 23.31
CA ALA A 712 -46.52 23.63 23.28
C ALA A 712 -47.16 23.90 24.65
N ASN A 713 -48.38 24.46 24.68
CA ASN A 713 -49.11 24.64 25.93
C ASN A 713 -49.44 23.25 26.48
N THR A 714 -48.85 22.90 27.62
CA THR A 714 -49.16 21.70 28.38
C THR A 714 -50.31 22.05 29.34
N ASP A 715 -51.54 21.88 28.87
CA ASP A 715 -52.69 21.69 29.77
C ASP A 715 -52.91 20.19 29.98
#